data_AF-A7NGQ4-F1
#
_entry.id   AF-A7NGQ4-F1
#
_cell.length_a   1.000
_cell.length_b   1.000
_cell.length_c   1.000
_cell.angle_alpha   90.00
_cell.angle_beta   90.00
_cell.angle_gamma   90.00
#
_symmetry.space_group_name_H-M   'P 1'
#
loop_
_entity.id
_entity.type
_entity.pdbx_description
1 polymer ?
#
loop_
_entity_poly.entity_id
_entity_poly.type
_entity_poly.pdbx_seq_one_letter_code
_entity_poly.pdbx_strand_id
1 'polypeptide(L)'
;MKQAQQTGVVFALFFVSGASGLIDEVVWFRLLSLSFGVSVYAASAVLTAFMGGLALGSWAFGRITARLTQRHKSEATATALLRLFALLLMGVALFAFATPALFSSLTNLYVWIAHRLQPEPFAYHAARTALATLALVPPTFLMGGTLPLLAHLLAVRHRDHGRRLGALYAINTFGGVLGALAAGLVLIPSLGVSGSLYLGGALDLTAAGVAFWLARTWREAPLDPAATPQPAASAPTPTPRHASRPLAQRASGGRAVVAVQAMGASATDAPAAHNGAIATTAMPSASKRALPLPTPARLALIGYTLSGFAALGYQVVWTRTLAIFSLNAVYSFTIMLVTFLIGLAVGSAWMGRRIDRYEQPLALFGWLQIGIGMSAVIALYAFARMPTLLDIFTARTGFLASLWAEFFAAAVIMMMPTLLMGAVFPVAARLYATPPDTDNPVAPDRGGVGARVGRLYALNTVGATLGAFMAGFVFIPLIGLQHSSLLLAMLNLALGAGATLRASPTLGERLRLAGVTGATLLAAALLPPGVYLGFREGVIPELVYYREGVDATVAVFEVKYPPLKMSFVNGRNEVPTDKHSMRAFHVLGHLPALLRPDAQNALMIGFGNGIASGAMATHPLPRIHAVELVAEQVEAARLYEAENRSVLDRPGFQITIEDGRNYLLRSAERYDIITADATHPINSSSWALFTFEFYTMVKSRLTDDGVFVQWLPFHDLSERDYRDIVCTFQRVFPHTTLWYTGATHSFLVATPRPLTRDQVLALDVQLRQSAAGADLGDGRLLAADLIMHEEEVAAFAANGRIVRDDRAFFIPAMDRERILAALEPYARAAARDAGR
;
A
#
# COMPACT_ATOMS: atom_id res chain seq x y z
N MET A 1 -39.80 -8.57 -8.66
CA MET A 1 -38.66 -8.46 -9.60
C MET A 1 -38.51 -9.77 -10.36
N LYS A 2 -37.96 -9.75 -11.59
CA LYS A 2 -37.47 -10.96 -12.27
C LYS A 2 -36.11 -11.37 -11.69
N GLN A 3 -35.76 -12.66 -11.71
CA GLN A 3 -34.54 -13.19 -11.08
C GLN A 3 -33.23 -12.55 -11.60
N ALA A 4 -33.19 -12.18 -12.88
CA ALA A 4 -32.09 -11.43 -13.48
C ALA A 4 -31.90 -10.03 -12.84
N GLN A 5 -32.98 -9.34 -12.48
CA GLN A 5 -32.93 -8.05 -11.80
C GLN A 5 -32.41 -8.20 -10.36
N GLN A 6 -32.86 -9.23 -9.63
CA GLN A 6 -32.35 -9.52 -8.28
C GLN A 6 -30.83 -9.81 -8.32
N THR A 7 -30.38 -10.58 -9.31
CA THR A 7 -28.95 -10.85 -9.55
C THR A 7 -28.17 -9.56 -9.88
N GLY A 8 -28.76 -8.67 -10.70
CA GLY A 8 -28.18 -7.36 -11.00
C GLY A 8 -28.01 -6.47 -9.76
N VAL A 9 -29.00 -6.46 -8.85
CA VAL A 9 -28.90 -5.71 -7.58
C VAL A 9 -27.82 -6.31 -6.67
N VAL A 10 -27.64 -7.63 -6.61
CA VAL A 10 -26.52 -8.24 -5.87
C VAL A 10 -25.16 -7.77 -6.40
N PHE A 11 -24.99 -7.66 -7.72
CA PHE A 11 -23.76 -7.10 -8.30
C PHE A 11 -23.59 -5.61 -7.99
N ALA A 12 -24.66 -4.81 -8.06
CA ALA A 12 -24.61 -3.38 -7.71
C ALA A 12 -24.27 -3.16 -6.22
N LEU A 13 -24.84 -3.96 -5.32
CA LEU A 13 -24.51 -3.96 -3.89
C LEU A 13 -23.01 -4.26 -3.66
N PHE A 14 -22.46 -5.26 -4.35
CA PHE A 14 -21.06 -5.65 -4.19
C PHE A 14 -20.08 -4.66 -4.85
N PHE A 15 -20.52 -3.94 -5.89
CA PHE A 15 -19.80 -2.79 -6.43
C PHE A 15 -19.74 -1.64 -5.40
N VAL A 16 -20.87 -1.29 -4.78
CA VAL A 16 -20.91 -0.21 -3.78
C VAL A 16 -20.07 -0.54 -2.55
N SER A 17 -20.16 -1.77 -2.00
CA SER A 17 -19.33 -2.20 -0.86
C SER A 17 -17.83 -2.25 -1.19
N GLY A 18 -17.48 -2.44 -2.47
CA GLY A 18 -16.11 -2.30 -2.94
C GLY A 18 -15.66 -0.83 -2.93
N ALA A 19 -16.52 0.07 -3.40
CA ALA A 19 -16.22 1.51 -3.46
C ALA A 19 -16.11 2.16 -2.07
N SER A 20 -17.06 1.92 -1.15
CA SER A 20 -16.98 2.37 0.25
C SER A 20 -15.76 1.81 0.96
N GLY A 21 -15.55 0.49 0.89
CA GLY A 21 -14.43 -0.17 1.54
C GLY A 21 -13.04 0.33 1.14
N LEU A 22 -12.87 0.75 -0.13
CA LEU A 22 -11.60 1.35 -0.60
C LEU A 22 -11.51 2.87 -0.38
N ILE A 23 -12.63 3.57 -0.19
CA ILE A 23 -12.60 4.93 0.37
C ILE A 23 -12.07 4.85 1.81
N ASP A 24 -12.66 3.99 2.62
CA ASP A 24 -12.28 3.83 4.02
C ASP A 24 -10.85 3.30 4.18
N GLU A 25 -10.37 2.36 3.34
CA GLU A 25 -8.97 1.89 3.33
C GLU A 25 -7.98 3.05 3.09
N VAL A 26 -8.20 3.88 2.06
CA VAL A 26 -7.31 5.01 1.73
C VAL A 26 -7.33 6.08 2.83
N VAL A 27 -8.50 6.32 3.45
CA VAL A 27 -8.61 7.33 4.52
C VAL A 27 -8.02 6.82 5.84
N TRP A 28 -8.25 5.56 6.22
CA TRP A 28 -7.61 4.95 7.40
C TRP A 28 -6.09 4.91 7.24
N PHE A 29 -5.56 4.58 6.07
CA PHE A 29 -4.12 4.63 5.81
C PHE A 29 -3.53 6.01 6.15
N ARG A 30 -4.16 7.09 5.66
CA ARG A 30 -3.76 8.49 5.95
C ARG A 30 -3.88 8.87 7.43
N LEU A 31 -4.95 8.43 8.11
CA LEU A 31 -5.10 8.63 9.57
C LEU A 31 -4.02 7.89 10.37
N LEU A 32 -3.65 6.68 9.96
CA LEU A 32 -2.62 5.88 10.62
C LEU A 32 -1.23 6.46 10.42
N SER A 33 -0.93 7.04 9.25
CA SER A 33 0.29 7.84 9.04
C SER A 33 0.37 9.05 9.97
N LEU A 34 -0.74 9.77 10.19
CA LEU A 34 -0.79 10.90 11.14
C LEU A 34 -0.55 10.49 12.61
N SER A 35 -1.07 9.32 13.02
CA SER A 35 -0.95 8.82 14.40
C SER A 35 0.39 8.12 14.71
N PHE A 36 0.97 7.39 13.75
CA PHE A 36 2.12 6.51 13.96
C PHE A 36 3.38 6.89 13.16
N GLY A 37 3.33 7.97 12.38
CA GLY A 37 4.42 8.47 11.54
C GLY A 37 4.48 7.82 10.16
N VAL A 38 5.15 8.48 9.21
CA VAL A 38 5.15 8.10 7.78
C VAL A 38 6.25 7.09 7.44
N SER A 39 6.22 5.91 8.07
CA SER A 39 7.24 4.85 7.88
C SER A 39 6.75 3.63 7.09
N VAL A 40 7.67 2.90 6.45
CA VAL A 40 7.33 1.59 5.83
C VAL A 40 6.89 0.58 6.88
N TYR A 41 7.43 0.63 8.10
CA TYR A 41 6.94 -0.18 9.21
C TYR A 41 5.48 0.16 9.57
N ALA A 42 5.11 1.44 9.64
CA ALA A 42 3.71 1.84 9.86
C ALA A 42 2.82 1.36 8.70
N ALA A 43 3.16 1.69 7.45
CA ALA A 43 2.39 1.28 6.27
C ALA A 43 2.22 -0.24 6.16
N SER A 44 3.28 -1.01 6.47
CA SER A 44 3.25 -2.47 6.43
C SER A 44 2.46 -3.06 7.59
N ALA A 45 2.54 -2.52 8.81
CA ALA A 45 1.70 -2.92 9.93
C ALA A 45 0.21 -2.67 9.66
N VAL A 46 -0.12 -1.52 9.06
CA VAL A 46 -1.46 -1.14 8.59
C VAL A 46 -2.01 -2.14 7.58
N LEU A 47 -1.25 -2.42 6.52
CA LEU A 47 -1.65 -3.37 5.47
C LEU A 47 -1.75 -4.82 6.01
N THR A 48 -0.86 -5.20 6.94
CA THR A 48 -0.87 -6.49 7.64
C THR A 48 -2.14 -6.65 8.47
N ALA A 49 -2.52 -5.64 9.26
CA ALA A 49 -3.73 -5.63 10.07
C ALA A 49 -5.00 -5.69 9.20
N PHE A 50 -5.05 -4.87 8.15
CA PHE A 50 -6.19 -4.78 7.23
C PHE A 50 -6.45 -6.12 6.51
N MET A 51 -5.40 -6.69 5.89
CA MET A 51 -5.50 -7.99 5.23
C MET A 51 -5.73 -9.12 6.24
N GLY A 52 -5.15 -9.04 7.43
CA GLY A 52 -5.38 -10.00 8.52
C GLY A 52 -6.85 -10.08 8.94
N GLY A 53 -7.51 -8.92 9.13
CA GLY A 53 -8.93 -8.86 9.42
C GLY A 53 -9.79 -9.38 8.26
N LEU A 54 -9.51 -8.98 7.01
CA LEU A 54 -10.18 -9.54 5.82
C LEU A 54 -10.10 -11.08 5.76
N ALA A 55 -8.93 -11.66 6.08
CA ALA A 55 -8.72 -13.10 6.09
C ALA A 55 -9.54 -13.81 7.18
N LEU A 56 -9.49 -13.28 8.42
CA LEU A 56 -10.26 -13.77 9.56
C LEU A 56 -11.77 -13.71 9.30
N GLY A 57 -12.23 -12.59 8.73
CA GLY A 57 -13.62 -12.37 8.32
C GLY A 57 -14.08 -13.40 7.30
N SER A 58 -13.34 -13.55 6.20
CA SER A 58 -13.71 -14.48 5.13
C SER A 58 -13.77 -15.95 5.59
N TRP A 59 -12.86 -16.34 6.49
CA TRP A 59 -12.85 -17.66 7.13
C TRP A 59 -14.03 -17.86 8.11
N ALA A 60 -14.32 -16.86 8.95
CA ALA A 60 -15.42 -16.92 9.92
C ALA A 60 -16.78 -16.93 9.22
N PHE A 61 -17.02 -15.99 8.30
CA PHE A 61 -18.29 -15.89 7.58
C PHE A 61 -18.47 -17.00 6.52
N GLY A 62 -17.39 -17.55 5.95
CA GLY A 62 -17.46 -18.80 5.18
C GLY A 62 -17.97 -19.98 6.00
N ARG A 63 -17.60 -20.07 7.28
CA ARG A 63 -18.13 -21.07 8.24
C ARG A 63 -19.56 -20.77 8.70
N ILE A 64 -19.95 -19.50 8.83
CA ILE A 64 -21.34 -19.12 9.15
C ILE A 64 -22.25 -19.44 7.96
N THR A 65 -21.83 -19.12 6.74
CA THR A 65 -22.49 -19.51 5.47
C THR A 65 -22.78 -21.01 5.46
N ALA A 66 -21.74 -21.84 5.68
CA ALA A 66 -21.87 -23.30 5.78
C ALA A 66 -22.97 -23.76 6.76
N ARG A 67 -23.02 -23.16 7.96
CA ARG A 67 -23.99 -23.48 9.01
C ARG A 67 -25.41 -23.01 8.66
N LEU A 68 -25.56 -21.90 7.93
CA LEU A 68 -26.86 -21.38 7.50
C LEU A 68 -27.48 -22.27 6.41
N THR A 69 -26.71 -22.67 5.41
CA THR A 69 -27.15 -23.57 4.32
C THR A 69 -27.54 -24.96 4.84
N GLN A 70 -26.89 -25.46 5.89
CA GLN A 70 -27.24 -26.74 6.54
C GLN A 70 -28.57 -26.69 7.30
N ARG A 71 -29.05 -25.50 7.70
CA ARG A 71 -30.20 -25.34 8.61
C ARG A 71 -31.51 -24.95 7.92
N HIS A 72 -31.48 -24.48 6.68
CA HIS A 72 -32.64 -23.83 6.05
C HIS A 72 -32.89 -24.30 4.61
N LYS A 73 -34.12 -24.13 4.14
CA LYS A 73 -34.46 -24.22 2.71
C LYS A 73 -33.70 -23.13 1.92
N SER A 74 -33.53 -23.33 0.61
CA SER A 74 -32.75 -22.43 -0.28
C SER A 74 -33.15 -20.96 -0.15
N GLU A 75 -34.45 -20.63 -0.28
CA GLU A 75 -34.98 -19.26 -0.18
C GLU A 75 -34.77 -18.60 1.19
N ALA A 76 -34.95 -19.37 2.27
CA ALA A 76 -34.68 -18.91 3.63
C ALA A 76 -33.17 -18.70 3.88
N THR A 77 -32.32 -19.53 3.26
CA THR A 77 -30.85 -19.35 3.26
C THR A 77 -30.47 -18.06 2.55
N ALA A 78 -30.98 -17.83 1.33
CA ALA A 78 -30.73 -16.60 0.57
C ALA A 78 -31.15 -15.34 1.35
N THR A 79 -32.32 -15.39 1.98
CA THR A 79 -32.84 -14.32 2.85
C THR A 79 -31.93 -14.07 4.06
N ALA A 80 -31.43 -15.14 4.71
CA ALA A 80 -30.52 -15.03 5.85
C ALA A 80 -29.14 -14.46 5.44
N LEU A 81 -28.60 -14.89 4.29
CA LEU A 81 -27.32 -14.37 3.77
C LEU A 81 -27.41 -12.89 3.41
N LEU A 82 -28.51 -12.43 2.79
CA LEU A 82 -28.72 -11.02 2.47
C LEU A 82 -28.90 -10.14 3.72
N ARG A 83 -29.62 -10.63 4.75
CA ARG A 83 -29.73 -9.94 6.05
C ARG A 83 -28.39 -9.87 6.76
N LEU A 84 -27.60 -10.94 6.73
CA LEU A 84 -26.27 -10.94 7.34
C LEU A 84 -25.33 -9.98 6.61
N PHE A 85 -25.31 -9.99 5.27
CA PHE A 85 -24.56 -9.03 4.46
C PHE A 85 -24.94 -7.58 4.80
N ALA A 86 -26.22 -7.27 4.94
CA ALA A 86 -26.69 -5.94 5.36
C ALA A 86 -26.18 -5.54 6.76
N LEU A 87 -26.15 -6.48 7.71
CA LEU A 87 -25.61 -6.24 9.06
C LEU A 87 -24.09 -6.02 9.06
N LEU A 88 -23.33 -6.65 8.14
CA LEU A 88 -21.90 -6.38 8.00
C LEU A 88 -21.66 -4.94 7.52
N LEU A 89 -22.37 -4.51 6.47
CA LEU A 89 -22.27 -3.14 5.95
C LEU A 89 -22.72 -2.08 6.99
N MET A 90 -23.77 -2.36 7.77
CA MET A 90 -24.14 -1.47 8.90
C MET A 90 -23.02 -1.35 9.93
N GLY A 91 -22.28 -2.43 10.21
CA GLY A 91 -21.17 -2.41 11.16
C GLY A 91 -19.94 -1.69 10.62
N VAL A 92 -19.62 -1.82 9.33
CA VAL A 92 -18.55 -1.04 8.67
C VAL A 92 -18.92 0.44 8.68
N ALA A 93 -20.14 0.80 8.27
CA ALA A 93 -20.61 2.18 8.30
C ALA A 93 -20.58 2.81 9.70
N LEU A 94 -21.05 2.10 10.72
CA LEU A 94 -20.98 2.55 12.11
C LEU A 94 -19.52 2.79 12.55
N PHE A 95 -18.60 1.95 12.11
CA PHE A 95 -17.17 2.15 12.36
C PHE A 95 -16.60 3.36 11.60
N ALA A 96 -16.99 3.58 10.33
CA ALA A 96 -16.58 4.74 9.55
C ALA A 96 -17.04 6.06 10.22
N PHE A 97 -18.29 6.13 10.70
CA PHE A 97 -18.77 7.29 11.46
C PHE A 97 -18.07 7.46 12.83
N ALA A 98 -17.73 6.37 13.51
CA ALA A 98 -17.00 6.41 14.78
C ALA A 98 -15.49 6.67 14.63
N THR A 99 -14.93 6.51 13.43
CA THR A 99 -13.49 6.53 13.16
C THR A 99 -12.78 7.78 13.71
N PRO A 100 -13.25 9.03 13.46
CA PRO A 100 -12.53 10.22 13.93
C PRO A 100 -12.39 10.29 15.47
N ALA A 101 -13.44 9.92 16.20
CA ALA A 101 -13.42 9.89 17.67
C ALA A 101 -12.56 8.73 18.21
N LEU A 102 -12.62 7.56 17.56
CA LEU A 102 -11.79 6.41 17.91
C LEU A 102 -10.29 6.70 17.69
N PHE A 103 -9.93 7.34 16.57
CA PHE A 103 -8.55 7.67 16.24
C PHE A 103 -7.95 8.75 17.14
N SER A 104 -8.74 9.76 17.53
CA SER A 104 -8.34 10.72 18.55
C SER A 104 -8.04 10.01 19.89
N SER A 105 -8.97 9.15 20.33
CA SER A 105 -8.83 8.34 21.56
C SER A 105 -7.61 7.41 21.51
N LEU A 106 -7.38 6.77 20.36
CA LEU A 106 -6.24 5.88 20.12
C LEU A 106 -4.91 6.63 20.08
N THR A 107 -4.87 7.87 19.56
CA THR A 107 -3.67 8.71 19.56
C THR A 107 -3.31 9.13 20.98
N ASN A 108 -4.30 9.47 21.81
CA ASN A 108 -4.08 9.75 23.24
C ASN A 108 -3.57 8.51 24.00
N LEU A 109 -4.13 7.32 23.74
CA LEU A 109 -3.65 6.06 24.30
C LEU A 109 -2.22 5.74 23.82
N TYR A 110 -1.91 5.98 22.54
CA TYR A 110 -0.59 5.80 21.98
C TYR A 110 0.46 6.68 22.67
N VAL A 111 0.19 7.98 22.85
CA VAL A 111 1.09 8.90 23.56
C VAL A 111 1.30 8.47 25.02
N TRP A 112 0.23 8.06 25.71
CA TRP A 112 0.29 7.53 27.08
C TRP A 112 1.14 6.24 27.19
N ILE A 113 1.08 5.35 26.19
CA ILE A 113 1.93 4.16 26.11
C ILE A 113 3.39 4.55 25.79
N ALA A 114 3.59 5.43 24.82
CA ALA A 114 4.92 5.87 24.38
C ALA A 114 5.72 6.52 25.53
N HIS A 115 5.09 7.37 26.34
CA HIS A 115 5.70 7.95 27.55
C HIS A 115 6.16 6.91 28.58
N ARG A 116 5.66 5.67 28.54
CA ARG A 116 5.93 4.60 29.53
C ARG A 116 6.90 3.52 29.02
N LEU A 117 7.20 3.49 27.73
CA LEU A 117 8.05 2.45 27.09
C LEU A 117 9.43 2.96 26.64
N GLN A 118 9.74 4.24 26.85
CA GLN A 118 11.09 4.76 26.57
C GLN A 118 12.14 4.01 27.42
N PRO A 119 13.25 3.51 26.85
CA PRO A 119 13.76 3.73 25.49
C PRO A 119 13.64 2.53 24.52
N GLU A 120 12.91 1.46 24.87
CA GLU A 120 12.98 0.16 24.16
C GLU A 120 12.34 0.16 22.75
N PRO A 121 13.13 0.09 21.64
CA PRO A 121 12.59 0.26 20.28
C PRO A 121 11.64 -0.86 19.86
N PHE A 122 11.92 -2.10 20.26
CA PHE A 122 11.09 -3.25 19.89
C PHE A 122 9.69 -3.18 20.53
N ALA A 123 9.63 -2.87 21.83
CA ALA A 123 8.36 -2.74 22.56
C ALA A 123 7.48 -1.62 21.96
N TYR A 124 8.11 -0.55 21.49
CA TYR A 124 7.47 0.59 20.83
C TYR A 124 6.87 0.23 19.45
N HIS A 125 7.64 -0.40 18.56
CA HIS A 125 7.11 -0.85 17.26
C HIS A 125 6.04 -1.94 17.41
N ALA A 126 6.17 -2.83 18.41
CA ALA A 126 5.13 -3.79 18.77
C ALA A 126 3.85 -3.10 19.25
N ALA A 127 3.95 -2.06 20.09
CA ALA A 127 2.80 -1.28 20.56
C ALA A 127 2.08 -0.53 19.42
N ARG A 128 2.82 0.15 18.52
CA ARG A 128 2.25 0.76 17.30
C ARG A 128 1.48 -0.28 16.47
N THR A 129 2.10 -1.44 16.22
CA THR A 129 1.52 -2.54 15.44
C THR A 129 0.26 -3.10 16.10
N ALA A 130 0.26 -3.28 17.42
CA ALA A 130 -0.88 -3.76 18.19
C ALA A 130 -2.06 -2.77 18.15
N LEU A 131 -1.81 -1.46 18.29
CA LEU A 131 -2.84 -0.43 18.20
C LEU A 131 -3.42 -0.30 16.79
N ALA A 132 -2.59 -0.33 15.75
CA ALA A 132 -3.06 -0.38 14.35
C ALA A 132 -3.92 -1.63 14.08
N THR A 133 -3.53 -2.78 14.65
CA THR A 133 -4.28 -4.03 14.56
C THR A 133 -5.63 -3.93 15.28
N LEU A 134 -5.66 -3.36 16.48
CA LEU A 134 -6.89 -3.14 17.24
C LEU A 134 -7.87 -2.18 16.54
N ALA A 135 -7.35 -1.16 15.83
CA ALA A 135 -8.16 -0.24 15.04
C ALA A 135 -8.74 -0.90 13.78
N LEU A 136 -7.92 -1.63 13.00
CA LEU A 136 -8.32 -2.07 11.66
C LEU A 136 -9.00 -3.43 11.60
N VAL A 137 -8.70 -4.36 12.51
CA VAL A 137 -9.31 -5.70 12.46
C VAL A 137 -10.85 -5.67 12.61
N PRO A 138 -11.47 -4.83 13.47
CA PRO A 138 -12.93 -4.78 13.59
C PRO A 138 -13.69 -4.49 12.28
N PRO A 139 -13.44 -3.39 11.52
CA PRO A 139 -14.14 -3.15 10.26
C PRO A 139 -13.75 -4.18 9.18
N THR A 140 -12.45 -4.51 9.06
CA THR A 140 -11.99 -5.40 7.98
C THR A 140 -12.44 -6.85 8.17
N PHE A 141 -12.67 -7.29 9.41
CA PHE A 141 -13.34 -8.56 9.69
C PHE A 141 -14.78 -8.60 9.15
N LEU A 142 -15.51 -7.49 9.20
CA LEU A 142 -16.85 -7.37 8.60
C LEU A 142 -16.75 -7.31 7.07
N MET A 143 -15.85 -6.49 6.51
CA MET A 143 -15.60 -6.39 5.07
C MET A 143 -15.23 -7.75 4.46
N GLY A 144 -14.36 -8.52 5.12
CA GLY A 144 -13.94 -9.86 4.68
C GLY A 144 -15.08 -10.88 4.63
N GLY A 145 -16.16 -10.65 5.38
CA GLY A 145 -17.36 -11.48 5.36
C GLY A 145 -18.27 -11.30 4.14
N THR A 146 -18.11 -10.22 3.37
CA THR A 146 -18.98 -9.91 2.21
C THR A 146 -18.90 -10.97 1.11
N LEU A 147 -17.70 -11.29 0.64
CA LEU A 147 -17.47 -12.18 -0.51
C LEU A 147 -18.01 -13.61 -0.27
N PRO A 148 -17.77 -14.31 0.86
CA PRO A 148 -18.33 -15.65 1.08
C PRO A 148 -19.86 -15.72 1.02
N LEU A 149 -20.56 -14.70 1.53
CA LEU A 149 -22.01 -14.63 1.55
C LEU A 149 -22.58 -14.53 0.12
N LEU A 150 -22.07 -13.57 -0.67
CA LEU A 150 -22.56 -13.34 -2.03
C LEU A 150 -22.07 -14.40 -3.02
N ALA A 151 -20.86 -14.95 -2.83
CA ALA A 151 -20.36 -16.09 -3.58
C ALA A 151 -21.29 -17.31 -3.41
N HIS A 152 -21.77 -17.59 -2.20
CA HIS A 152 -22.76 -18.65 -1.98
C HIS A 152 -24.09 -18.34 -2.68
N LEU A 153 -24.60 -17.11 -2.51
CA LEU A 153 -25.89 -16.67 -3.06
C LEU A 153 -25.97 -16.83 -4.60
N LEU A 154 -24.88 -16.57 -5.32
CA LEU A 154 -24.86 -16.66 -6.79
C LEU A 154 -24.32 -17.97 -7.38
N ALA A 155 -23.58 -18.79 -6.62
CA ALA A 155 -22.96 -20.00 -7.14
C ALA A 155 -23.87 -21.24 -7.15
N VAL A 156 -24.91 -21.31 -6.30
CA VAL A 156 -25.65 -22.57 -6.02
C VAL A 156 -26.52 -23.09 -7.19
N ARG A 157 -26.72 -22.34 -8.29
CA ARG A 157 -27.79 -22.62 -9.28
C ARG A 157 -27.43 -22.65 -10.78
N HIS A 158 -26.17 -22.49 -11.20
CA HIS A 158 -25.85 -22.45 -12.65
C HIS A 158 -24.51 -23.10 -12.98
N ARG A 159 -24.44 -23.82 -14.11
CA ARG A 159 -23.23 -24.53 -14.58
C ARG A 159 -22.00 -23.60 -14.67
N ASP A 160 -22.19 -22.34 -15.05
CA ASP A 160 -21.23 -21.23 -15.16
C ASP A 160 -20.55 -20.76 -13.84
N HIS A 161 -20.24 -21.67 -12.91
CA HIS A 161 -19.74 -21.33 -11.56
C HIS A 161 -18.51 -20.41 -11.61
N GLY A 162 -17.49 -20.75 -12.41
CA GLY A 162 -16.26 -19.97 -12.54
C GLY A 162 -16.49 -18.56 -13.09
N ARG A 163 -17.36 -18.44 -14.10
CA ARG A 163 -17.72 -17.16 -14.73
C ARG A 163 -18.41 -16.21 -13.75
N ARG A 164 -19.31 -16.71 -12.90
CA ARG A 164 -20.03 -15.89 -11.90
C ARG A 164 -19.15 -15.48 -10.72
N LEU A 165 -18.30 -16.39 -10.22
CA LEU A 165 -17.36 -16.08 -9.14
C LEU A 165 -16.29 -15.06 -9.58
N GLY A 166 -15.73 -15.23 -10.78
CA GLY A 166 -14.77 -14.27 -11.36
C GLY A 166 -15.40 -12.90 -11.62
N ALA A 167 -16.68 -12.85 -12.03
CA ALA A 167 -17.44 -11.61 -12.21
C ALA A 167 -17.76 -10.90 -10.87
N LEU A 168 -18.15 -11.64 -9.82
CA LEU A 168 -18.34 -11.07 -8.48
C LEU A 168 -17.07 -10.36 -8.01
N TYR A 169 -15.94 -11.07 -8.03
CA TYR A 169 -14.65 -10.51 -7.60
C TYR A 169 -14.28 -9.27 -8.42
N ALA A 170 -14.33 -9.36 -9.76
CA ALA A 170 -14.01 -8.24 -10.64
C ALA A 170 -14.91 -7.00 -10.43
N ILE A 171 -16.19 -7.18 -10.10
CA ILE A 171 -17.14 -6.08 -9.89
C ILE A 171 -16.89 -5.36 -8.56
N ASN A 172 -16.62 -6.08 -7.47
CA ASN A 172 -16.19 -5.45 -6.21
C ASN A 172 -14.84 -4.75 -6.37
N THR A 173 -13.86 -5.40 -7.01
CA THR A 173 -12.54 -4.80 -7.26
C THR A 173 -12.64 -3.55 -8.15
N PHE A 174 -13.53 -3.52 -9.15
CA PHE A 174 -13.77 -2.32 -9.96
C PHE A 174 -14.54 -1.21 -9.23
N GLY A 175 -15.43 -1.57 -8.30
CA GLY A 175 -15.95 -0.63 -7.31
C GLY A 175 -14.84 -0.01 -6.47
N GLY A 176 -13.93 -0.86 -5.97
CA GLY A 176 -12.77 -0.44 -5.19
C GLY A 176 -11.78 0.46 -5.95
N VAL A 177 -11.56 0.22 -7.24
CA VAL A 177 -10.82 1.13 -8.14
C VAL A 177 -11.40 2.54 -8.10
N LEU A 178 -12.72 2.66 -8.25
CA LEU A 178 -13.40 3.96 -8.26
C LEU A 178 -13.47 4.59 -6.86
N GLY A 179 -13.58 3.78 -5.80
CA GLY A 179 -13.47 4.22 -4.42
C GLY A 179 -12.10 4.83 -4.11
N ALA A 180 -11.01 4.12 -4.43
CA ALA A 180 -9.64 4.59 -4.20
C ALA A 180 -9.28 5.83 -5.03
N LEU A 181 -9.69 5.87 -6.32
CA LEU A 181 -9.55 7.06 -7.16
C LEU A 181 -10.31 8.26 -6.59
N ALA A 182 -11.58 8.05 -6.21
CA ALA A 182 -12.39 9.11 -5.64
C ALA A 182 -11.78 9.62 -4.33
N ALA A 183 -11.39 8.73 -3.41
CA ALA A 183 -10.75 9.09 -2.15
C ALA A 183 -9.48 9.93 -2.36
N GLY A 184 -8.48 9.37 -3.02
CA GLY A 184 -7.17 10.01 -3.18
C GLY A 184 -7.22 11.32 -3.95
N LEU A 185 -8.02 11.40 -5.03
CA LEU A 185 -7.96 12.52 -5.98
C LEU A 185 -9.07 13.57 -5.81
N VAL A 186 -10.19 13.24 -5.14
CA VAL A 186 -11.38 14.11 -5.12
C VAL A 186 -11.95 14.31 -3.71
N LEU A 187 -12.27 13.24 -2.99
CA LEU A 187 -13.04 13.29 -1.75
C LEU A 187 -12.21 13.87 -0.61
N ILE A 188 -10.99 13.38 -0.38
CA ILE A 188 -10.18 13.89 0.74
C ILE A 188 -9.71 15.35 0.46
N PRO A 189 -9.32 15.74 -0.78
CA PRO A 189 -9.07 17.15 -1.11
C PRO A 189 -10.28 18.11 -0.97
N SER A 190 -11.53 17.64 -1.12
CA SER A 190 -12.73 18.51 -1.12
C SER A 190 -13.59 18.43 0.16
N LEU A 191 -13.83 17.21 0.65
CA LEU A 191 -14.61 16.90 1.85
C LEU A 191 -13.72 16.70 3.10
N GLY A 192 -12.43 16.46 2.91
CA GLY A 192 -11.51 16.09 3.98
C GLY A 192 -11.58 14.61 4.37
N VAL A 193 -10.67 14.20 5.26
CA VAL A 193 -10.56 12.85 5.85
C VAL A 193 -11.89 12.44 6.46
N SER A 194 -12.43 13.26 7.37
CA SER A 194 -13.67 12.98 8.09
C SER A 194 -14.88 12.92 7.14
N GLY A 195 -14.98 13.87 6.19
CA GLY A 195 -16.06 13.90 5.21
C GLY A 195 -16.04 12.73 4.23
N SER A 196 -14.84 12.19 3.93
CA SER A 196 -14.69 11.00 3.07
C SER A 196 -15.18 9.73 3.76
N LEU A 197 -14.83 9.52 5.03
CA LEU A 197 -15.35 8.42 5.86
C LEU A 197 -16.87 8.48 6.01
N TYR A 198 -17.43 9.67 6.22
CA TYR A 198 -18.88 9.83 6.34
C TYR A 198 -19.61 9.52 5.03
N LEU A 199 -18.97 9.76 3.87
CA LEU A 199 -19.51 9.31 2.58
C LEU A 199 -19.39 7.79 2.40
N GLY A 200 -18.25 7.18 2.78
CA GLY A 200 -18.06 5.72 2.80
C GLY A 200 -19.15 5.01 3.62
N GLY A 201 -19.34 5.44 4.87
CA GLY A 201 -20.39 4.93 5.74
C GLY A 201 -21.82 5.19 5.23
N ALA A 202 -22.08 6.31 4.56
CA ALA A 202 -23.39 6.60 3.96
C ALA A 202 -23.69 5.68 2.76
N LEU A 203 -22.68 5.36 1.95
CA LEU A 203 -22.79 4.37 0.87
C LEU A 203 -23.08 2.97 1.43
N ASP A 204 -22.41 2.56 2.50
CA ASP A 204 -22.63 1.25 3.15
C ASP A 204 -23.99 1.15 3.85
N LEU A 205 -24.47 2.19 4.53
CA LEU A 205 -25.85 2.21 5.05
C LEU A 205 -26.89 2.13 3.93
N THR A 206 -26.64 2.78 2.80
CA THR A 206 -27.53 2.74 1.62
C THR A 206 -27.57 1.33 1.03
N ALA A 207 -26.41 0.70 0.85
CA ALA A 207 -26.30 -0.68 0.41
C ALA A 207 -26.91 -1.68 1.41
N ALA A 208 -26.75 -1.47 2.72
CA ALA A 208 -27.42 -2.27 3.75
C ALA A 208 -28.95 -2.16 3.67
N GLY A 209 -29.50 -0.95 3.50
CA GLY A 209 -30.94 -0.72 3.33
C GLY A 209 -31.50 -1.44 2.09
N VAL A 210 -30.81 -1.33 0.96
CA VAL A 210 -31.17 -2.04 -0.28
C VAL A 210 -31.02 -3.56 -0.11
N ALA A 211 -30.02 -4.06 0.60
CA ALA A 211 -29.85 -5.48 0.90
C ALA A 211 -30.96 -6.03 1.82
N PHE A 212 -31.42 -5.26 2.83
CA PHE A 212 -32.60 -5.63 3.63
C PHE A 212 -33.90 -5.63 2.82
N TRP A 213 -34.09 -4.64 1.93
CA TRP A 213 -35.23 -4.61 1.02
C TRP A 213 -35.21 -5.79 0.04
N LEU A 214 -34.04 -6.13 -0.50
CA LEU A 214 -33.85 -7.30 -1.34
C LEU A 214 -34.10 -8.59 -0.55
N ALA A 215 -33.70 -8.68 0.72
CA ALA A 215 -34.00 -9.81 1.59
C ALA A 215 -35.50 -9.96 1.93
N ARG A 216 -36.30 -8.90 1.82
CA ARG A 216 -37.78 -8.94 1.95
C ARG A 216 -38.49 -9.28 0.64
N THR A 217 -37.83 -9.06 -0.50
CA THR A 217 -38.39 -9.20 -1.85
C THR A 217 -37.72 -10.29 -2.69
N TRP A 218 -36.80 -11.05 -2.10
CA TRP A 218 -36.22 -12.24 -2.70
C TRP A 218 -37.32 -13.26 -2.98
N ARG A 219 -37.25 -13.88 -4.14
CA ARG A 219 -38.16 -14.94 -4.58
C ARG A 219 -37.37 -15.90 -5.44
N GLU A 220 -37.38 -17.17 -5.08
CA GLU A 220 -36.73 -18.20 -5.87
C GLU A 220 -37.60 -18.62 -7.05
N ALA A 221 -37.01 -18.66 -8.25
CA ALA A 221 -37.61 -19.38 -9.35
C ALA A 221 -37.64 -20.88 -9.04
N PRO A 222 -38.68 -21.62 -9.46
CA PRO A 222 -38.69 -23.08 -9.42
C PRO A 222 -37.46 -23.66 -10.12
N LEU A 223 -36.96 -24.79 -9.62
CA LEU A 223 -35.97 -25.58 -10.34
C LEU A 223 -36.66 -26.25 -11.53
N ASP A 224 -36.18 -25.97 -12.74
CA ASP A 224 -36.66 -26.62 -13.96
C ASP A 224 -36.29 -28.11 -13.94
N PRO A 225 -37.27 -29.05 -13.90
CA PRO A 225 -36.98 -30.47 -13.75
C PRO A 225 -36.10 -31.02 -14.88
N ALA A 226 -36.20 -30.45 -16.08
CA ALA A 226 -35.43 -30.87 -17.26
C ALA A 226 -33.92 -30.58 -17.14
N ALA A 227 -33.50 -29.74 -16.19
CA ALA A 227 -32.09 -29.47 -15.92
C ALA A 227 -31.42 -30.51 -14.99
N THR A 228 -32.22 -31.40 -14.38
CA THR A 228 -31.72 -32.49 -13.53
C THR A 228 -31.04 -33.55 -14.41
N PRO A 229 -29.80 -34.00 -14.13
CA PRO A 229 -29.25 -35.14 -14.82
C PRO A 229 -30.08 -36.38 -14.47
N GLN A 230 -30.72 -36.99 -15.45
CA GLN A 230 -31.15 -38.39 -15.31
C GLN A 230 -29.89 -39.21 -14.99
N PRO A 231 -29.96 -40.16 -14.03
CA PRO A 231 -28.92 -41.17 -13.90
C PRO A 231 -28.74 -41.82 -15.27
N ALA A 232 -27.50 -41.89 -15.78
CA ALA A 232 -27.25 -42.44 -17.10
C ALA A 232 -27.81 -43.87 -17.16
N ALA A 233 -28.87 -44.05 -17.96
CA ALA A 233 -29.48 -45.37 -18.13
C ALA A 233 -28.40 -46.34 -18.57
N SER A 234 -28.21 -47.42 -17.82
CA SER A 234 -27.11 -48.37 -18.00
C SER A 234 -27.04 -48.81 -19.46
N ALA A 235 -25.98 -48.41 -20.17
CA ALA A 235 -25.84 -48.67 -21.59
C ALA A 235 -25.97 -50.18 -21.84
N PRO A 236 -26.82 -50.62 -22.80
CA PRO A 236 -27.10 -52.03 -22.98
C PRO A 236 -25.81 -52.79 -23.33
N THR A 237 -25.53 -53.84 -22.58
CA THR A 237 -24.34 -54.68 -22.74
C THR A 237 -24.20 -55.13 -24.20
N PRO A 238 -23.06 -54.90 -24.87
CA PRO A 238 -22.92 -55.24 -26.28
C PRO A 238 -22.99 -56.76 -26.47
N THR A 239 -24.06 -57.23 -27.13
CA THR A 239 -24.22 -58.63 -27.48
C THR A 239 -23.19 -59.04 -28.54
N PRO A 240 -22.59 -60.24 -28.43
CA PRO A 240 -21.59 -60.70 -29.38
C PRO A 240 -22.24 -60.98 -30.74
N ARG A 241 -22.00 -60.10 -31.72
CA ARG A 241 -22.43 -60.34 -33.10
C ARG A 241 -21.59 -61.44 -33.72
N HIS A 242 -22.22 -62.58 -34.03
CA HIS A 242 -21.66 -63.56 -34.96
C HIS A 242 -21.37 -62.89 -36.31
N ALA A 243 -20.14 -62.99 -36.78
CA ALA A 243 -19.73 -62.65 -38.13
C ALA A 243 -18.89 -63.82 -38.68
N SER A 244 -19.50 -64.64 -39.52
CA SER A 244 -18.90 -65.88 -40.04
C SER A 244 -18.50 -65.74 -41.51
N ARG A 245 -17.20 -65.71 -41.80
CA ARG A 245 -16.53 -66.45 -42.90
C ARG A 245 -15.00 -66.26 -42.88
N PRO A 246 -14.22 -67.15 -43.53
CA PRO A 246 -12.83 -67.41 -43.14
C PRO A 246 -11.79 -66.58 -43.90
N LEU A 247 -10.60 -66.48 -43.31
CA LEU A 247 -9.34 -66.25 -44.02
C LEU A 247 -8.48 -67.52 -43.94
N ALA A 248 -7.70 -67.75 -44.99
CA ALA A 248 -7.03 -69.02 -45.24
C ALA A 248 -5.68 -69.17 -44.50
N GLN A 249 -5.23 -70.43 -44.46
CA GLN A 249 -3.98 -70.90 -43.86
C GLN A 249 -2.73 -70.11 -44.30
N ARG A 250 -1.82 -69.88 -43.34
CA ARG A 250 -0.40 -70.26 -43.48
C ARG A 250 0.20 -70.50 -42.08
N ALA A 251 1.26 -71.30 -42.01
CA ALA A 251 1.67 -71.98 -40.77
C ALA A 251 3.15 -71.71 -40.42
N SER A 252 3.48 -71.77 -39.11
CA SER A 252 4.80 -72.21 -38.61
C SER A 252 4.85 -72.37 -37.08
N GLY A 253 4.97 -73.63 -36.60
CA GLY A 253 5.39 -73.99 -35.22
C GLY A 253 4.40 -73.72 -34.06
N GLY A 254 4.48 -74.43 -32.93
CA GLY A 254 5.27 -75.64 -32.64
C GLY A 254 5.46 -75.89 -31.13
N ARG A 255 5.05 -77.08 -30.65
CA ARG A 255 5.01 -77.55 -29.23
C ARG A 255 3.93 -76.86 -28.36
N ALA A 256 2.96 -77.57 -27.76
CA ALA A 256 2.97 -78.71 -26.82
C ALA A 256 3.34 -78.27 -25.38
N VAL A 257 2.37 -78.10 -24.47
CA VAL A 257 1.60 -79.12 -23.71
C VAL A 257 2.37 -79.68 -22.50
N VAL A 258 1.91 -79.30 -21.30
CA VAL A 258 1.78 -80.15 -20.08
C VAL A 258 0.53 -79.65 -19.33
N ALA A 259 -0.22 -80.56 -18.68
CA ALA A 259 -1.32 -80.22 -17.80
C ALA A 259 -1.33 -81.13 -16.56
N VAL A 260 -1.68 -80.57 -15.40
CA VAL A 260 -1.99 -81.27 -14.13
C VAL A 260 -3.06 -80.41 -13.45
N GLN A 261 -4.33 -80.84 -13.42
CA GLN A 261 -5.02 -81.48 -12.28
C GLN A 261 -4.78 -80.76 -10.93
N ALA A 262 -5.75 -80.12 -10.25
CA ALA A 262 -7.15 -80.44 -9.89
C ALA A 262 -7.32 -81.30 -8.62
N MET A 263 -7.84 -80.67 -7.55
CA MET A 263 -8.71 -81.21 -6.47
C MET A 263 -9.24 -80.01 -5.64
N GLY A 264 -10.46 -80.00 -5.07
CA GLY A 264 -11.57 -80.93 -5.28
C GLY A 264 -12.53 -81.15 -4.08
N ALA A 265 -13.30 -80.14 -3.64
CA ALA A 265 -14.48 -80.28 -2.74
C ALA A 265 -15.30 -78.95 -2.79
N SER A 266 -16.64 -78.85 -2.86
CA SER A 266 -17.79 -79.70 -2.45
C SER A 266 -18.04 -79.70 -0.93
N ALA A 267 -19.20 -79.30 -0.37
CA ALA A 267 -20.38 -78.57 -0.87
C ALA A 267 -20.99 -77.76 0.34
N THR A 268 -22.28 -77.48 0.61
CA THR A 268 -23.61 -77.86 0.04
C THR A 268 -24.69 -76.85 0.52
N ASP A 269 -25.92 -77.00 0.03
CA ASP A 269 -27.24 -76.68 0.65
C ASP A 269 -27.66 -75.24 1.06
N ALA A 270 -28.90 -74.94 0.68
CA ALA A 270 -29.76 -73.93 1.28
C ALA A 270 -31.19 -74.50 1.43
N PRO A 271 -31.95 -74.11 2.46
CA PRO A 271 -33.39 -73.89 2.21
C PRO A 271 -34.05 -72.71 2.95
N ALA A 272 -35.06 -72.16 2.27
CA ALA A 272 -36.32 -71.59 2.78
C ALA A 272 -36.39 -70.76 4.10
N ALA A 273 -36.53 -69.45 3.91
CA ALA A 273 -37.53 -68.55 4.52
C ALA A 273 -38.10 -68.81 5.94
N HIS A 274 -37.93 -67.82 6.82
CA HIS A 274 -38.91 -67.48 7.86
C HIS A 274 -39.00 -65.96 8.08
N ASN A 275 -40.21 -65.45 8.32
CA ASN A 275 -40.43 -64.05 8.71
C ASN A 275 -40.38 -63.92 10.24
N GLY A 276 -39.49 -63.07 10.75
CA GLY A 276 -39.41 -62.73 12.17
C GLY A 276 -38.51 -61.52 12.38
N ALA A 277 -39.08 -60.40 12.82
CA ALA A 277 -38.33 -59.17 13.06
C ALA A 277 -37.90 -59.06 14.52
N ILE A 278 -36.66 -58.58 14.76
CA ILE A 278 -36.22 -57.65 15.83
C ILE A 278 -34.67 -57.59 15.84
N ALA A 279 -34.11 -56.53 16.45
CA ALA A 279 -32.69 -56.34 16.74
C ALA A 279 -31.73 -56.18 15.54
N THR A 280 -31.94 -55.12 14.75
CA THR A 280 -30.81 -54.47 14.05
C THR A 280 -29.83 -53.91 15.08
N THR A 281 -28.73 -54.63 15.35
CA THR A 281 -27.61 -54.10 16.13
C THR A 281 -27.05 -52.87 15.43
N ALA A 282 -27.00 -51.75 16.16
CA ALA A 282 -26.49 -50.50 15.62
C ALA A 282 -24.97 -50.61 15.39
N MET A 283 -24.57 -50.81 14.14
CA MET A 283 -23.19 -50.62 13.69
C MET A 283 -22.67 -49.28 14.24
N PRO A 284 -21.57 -49.25 15.02
CA PRO A 284 -21.04 -47.99 15.55
C PRO A 284 -20.70 -47.09 14.36
N SER A 285 -21.17 -45.83 14.41
CA SER A 285 -21.10 -44.94 13.25
C SER A 285 -19.65 -44.68 12.85
N ALA A 286 -19.21 -45.35 11.79
CA ALA A 286 -17.83 -45.27 11.31
C ALA A 286 -17.48 -43.80 11.03
N SER A 287 -16.61 -43.24 11.86
CA SER A 287 -16.12 -41.87 11.71
C SER A 287 -15.43 -41.77 10.36
N LYS A 288 -16.12 -41.17 9.38
CA LYS A 288 -15.62 -40.99 8.01
C LYS A 288 -14.43 -40.03 8.03
N ARG A 289 -13.25 -40.59 8.31
CA ARG A 289 -11.93 -39.96 8.24
C ARG A 289 -11.86 -39.22 6.91
N ALA A 290 -11.68 -37.90 6.95
CA ALA A 290 -11.73 -37.09 5.74
C ALA A 290 -10.61 -37.55 4.78
N LEU A 291 -10.99 -37.95 3.56
CA LEU A 291 -10.02 -38.33 2.54
C LEU A 291 -9.09 -37.14 2.24
N PRO A 292 -7.78 -37.38 2.02
CA PRO A 292 -6.85 -36.31 1.69
C PRO A 292 -7.27 -35.61 0.39
N LEU A 293 -7.09 -34.27 0.34
CA LEU A 293 -7.38 -33.48 -0.85
C LEU A 293 -6.56 -33.99 -2.06
N PRO A 294 -7.15 -34.08 -3.28
CA PRO A 294 -6.40 -34.44 -4.47
C PRO A 294 -5.21 -33.52 -4.70
N THR A 295 -4.13 -34.08 -5.24
CA THR A 295 -2.87 -33.35 -5.48
C THR A 295 -3.05 -32.01 -6.21
N PRO A 296 -3.85 -31.88 -7.29
CA PRO A 296 -4.08 -30.59 -7.94
C PRO A 296 -4.77 -29.56 -7.03
N ALA A 297 -5.77 -29.98 -6.23
CA ALA A 297 -6.48 -29.09 -5.30
C ALA A 297 -5.58 -28.64 -4.14
N ARG A 298 -4.70 -29.52 -3.64
CA ARG A 298 -3.69 -29.19 -2.60
C ARG A 298 -2.63 -28.23 -3.13
N LEU A 299 -2.14 -28.46 -4.36
CA LEU A 299 -1.18 -27.58 -5.04
C LEU A 299 -1.77 -26.21 -5.34
N ALA A 300 -3.03 -26.15 -5.81
CA ALA A 300 -3.73 -24.89 -6.04
C ALA A 300 -3.90 -24.07 -4.77
N LEU A 301 -4.23 -24.72 -3.64
CA LEU A 301 -4.41 -24.04 -2.36
C LEU A 301 -3.09 -23.43 -1.85
N ILE A 302 -2.02 -24.22 -1.80
CA ILE A 302 -0.69 -23.77 -1.35
C ILE A 302 -0.10 -22.74 -2.32
N GLY A 303 -0.19 -23.00 -3.62
CA GLY A 303 0.29 -22.12 -4.67
C GLY A 303 -0.44 -20.78 -4.70
N TYR A 304 -1.76 -20.76 -4.44
CA TYR A 304 -2.51 -19.50 -4.37
C TYR A 304 -2.17 -18.70 -3.12
N THR A 305 -1.95 -19.34 -1.96
CA THR A 305 -1.37 -18.67 -0.77
C THR A 305 0.00 -18.03 -1.05
N LEU A 306 0.91 -18.76 -1.70
CA LEU A 306 2.26 -18.25 -1.99
C LEU A 306 2.26 -17.23 -3.15
N SER A 307 1.28 -17.30 -4.06
CA SER A 307 1.06 -16.26 -5.07
C SER A 307 0.48 -14.99 -4.44
N GLY A 308 -0.45 -15.10 -3.48
CA GLY A 308 -0.96 -13.98 -2.68
C GLY A 308 0.15 -13.30 -1.86
N PHE A 309 1.05 -14.09 -1.26
CA PHE A 309 2.26 -13.62 -0.61
C PHE A 309 3.13 -12.78 -1.57
N ALA A 310 3.41 -13.30 -2.76
CA ALA A 310 4.20 -12.54 -3.73
C ALA A 310 3.45 -11.30 -4.24
N ALA A 311 2.15 -11.38 -4.48
CA ALA A 311 1.31 -10.28 -4.96
C ALA A 311 1.37 -9.06 -4.03
N LEU A 312 1.16 -9.26 -2.72
CA LEU A 312 1.25 -8.17 -1.73
C LEU A 312 2.69 -7.75 -1.44
N GLY A 313 3.66 -8.67 -1.53
CA GLY A 313 5.08 -8.31 -1.46
C GLY A 313 5.50 -7.37 -2.59
N TYR A 314 5.08 -7.64 -3.83
CA TYR A 314 5.26 -6.70 -4.96
C TYR A 314 4.51 -5.40 -4.72
N GLN A 315 3.31 -5.44 -4.12
CA GLN A 315 2.53 -4.25 -3.85
C GLN A 315 3.30 -3.27 -2.93
N VAL A 316 3.94 -3.77 -1.86
CA VAL A 316 4.82 -2.96 -1.00
C VAL A 316 6.05 -2.46 -1.76
N VAL A 317 6.75 -3.36 -2.46
CA VAL A 317 8.01 -3.02 -3.16
C VAL A 317 7.77 -2.00 -4.29
N TRP A 318 6.74 -2.16 -5.12
CA TRP A 318 6.41 -1.21 -6.19
C TRP A 318 5.86 0.12 -5.68
N THR A 319 5.17 0.15 -4.53
CA THR A 319 4.82 1.42 -3.87
C THR A 319 6.07 2.23 -3.56
N ARG A 320 7.08 1.56 -2.99
CA ARG A 320 8.40 2.14 -2.72
C ARG A 320 9.15 2.52 -4.00
N THR A 321 9.17 1.66 -5.03
CA THR A 321 9.80 1.99 -6.32
C THR A 321 9.15 3.21 -6.99
N LEU A 322 7.82 3.32 -6.96
CA LEU A 322 7.10 4.47 -7.52
C LEU A 322 7.38 5.77 -6.76
N ALA A 323 7.44 5.71 -5.43
CA ALA A 323 7.73 6.89 -4.59
C ALA A 323 9.09 7.55 -4.91
N ILE A 324 10.02 6.84 -5.56
CA ILE A 324 11.35 7.33 -5.96
C ILE A 324 11.32 8.10 -7.31
N PHE A 325 10.33 7.84 -8.17
CA PHE A 325 10.18 8.51 -9.49
C PHE A 325 8.93 9.39 -9.58
N SER A 326 8.08 9.34 -8.57
CA SER A 326 6.84 10.09 -8.50
C SER A 326 7.12 11.58 -8.29
N LEU A 327 6.64 12.38 -9.25
CA LEU A 327 6.62 13.83 -9.11
C LEU A 327 5.61 14.26 -8.03
N ASN A 328 4.73 13.33 -7.60
CA ASN A 328 3.63 13.56 -6.68
C ASN A 328 3.57 12.45 -5.61
N ALA A 329 4.56 12.36 -4.72
CA ALA A 329 4.73 11.24 -3.78
C ALA A 329 3.47 10.88 -2.95
N VAL A 330 2.62 11.87 -2.65
CA VAL A 330 1.30 11.68 -1.99
C VAL A 330 0.36 10.76 -2.78
N TYR A 331 0.44 10.75 -4.11
CA TYR A 331 -0.43 9.95 -4.99
C TYR A 331 0.16 8.59 -5.40
N SER A 332 1.45 8.31 -5.18
CA SER A 332 2.09 7.07 -5.65
C SER A 332 1.39 5.81 -5.15
N PHE A 333 0.95 5.80 -3.88
CA PHE A 333 0.13 4.72 -3.31
C PHE A 333 -1.23 4.56 -4.03
N THR A 334 -1.90 5.66 -4.37
CA THR A 334 -3.18 5.61 -5.10
C THR A 334 -2.98 5.09 -6.52
N ILE A 335 -1.95 5.58 -7.24
CA ILE A 335 -1.59 5.15 -8.60
C ILE A 335 -1.29 3.64 -8.63
N MET A 336 -0.48 3.18 -7.66
CA MET A 336 -0.15 1.78 -7.44
C MET A 336 -1.41 0.94 -7.17
N LEU A 337 -2.21 1.30 -6.15
CA LEU A 337 -3.36 0.54 -5.69
C LEU A 337 -4.41 0.41 -6.79
N VAL A 338 -4.71 1.53 -7.47
CA VAL A 338 -5.67 1.57 -8.57
C VAL A 338 -5.20 0.71 -9.75
N THR A 339 -3.93 0.82 -10.15
CA THR A 339 -3.38 -0.04 -11.23
C THR A 339 -3.51 -1.52 -10.87
N PHE A 340 -3.11 -1.88 -9.65
CA PHE A 340 -3.12 -3.24 -9.14
C PHE A 340 -4.54 -3.83 -9.13
N LEU A 341 -5.52 -3.06 -8.63
CA LEU A 341 -6.92 -3.45 -8.62
C LEU A 341 -7.52 -3.52 -10.03
N ILE A 342 -7.18 -2.60 -10.96
CA ILE A 342 -7.59 -2.70 -12.38
C ILE A 342 -7.08 -4.02 -12.98
N GLY A 343 -5.79 -4.33 -12.79
CA GLY A 343 -5.20 -5.59 -13.24
C GLY A 343 -5.94 -6.80 -12.68
N LEU A 344 -6.14 -6.86 -11.36
CA LEU A 344 -6.88 -7.94 -10.70
C LEU A 344 -8.31 -8.11 -11.26
N ALA A 345 -9.05 -7.00 -11.45
CA ALA A 345 -10.41 -7.02 -11.96
C ALA A 345 -10.47 -7.49 -13.43
N VAL A 346 -9.63 -6.92 -14.29
CA VAL A 346 -9.55 -7.26 -15.72
C VAL A 346 -9.09 -8.70 -15.91
N GLY A 347 -8.07 -9.14 -15.17
CA GLY A 347 -7.55 -10.50 -15.18
C GLY A 347 -8.60 -11.54 -14.76
N SER A 348 -9.31 -11.29 -13.65
CA SER A 348 -10.38 -12.16 -13.17
C SER A 348 -11.55 -12.24 -14.16
N ALA A 349 -11.96 -11.11 -14.75
CA ALA A 349 -13.01 -11.08 -15.76
C ALA A 349 -12.59 -11.73 -17.10
N TRP A 350 -11.31 -11.57 -17.49
CA TRP A 350 -10.74 -12.14 -18.72
C TRP A 350 -10.62 -13.67 -18.63
N MET A 351 -10.10 -14.17 -17.50
CA MET A 351 -9.94 -15.61 -17.26
C MET A 351 -11.25 -16.28 -16.86
N GLY A 352 -12.08 -15.66 -16.02
CA GLY A 352 -13.39 -16.22 -15.65
C GLY A 352 -14.34 -16.46 -16.83
N ARG A 353 -14.13 -15.78 -17.98
CA ARG A 353 -14.86 -16.04 -19.24
C ARG A 353 -14.23 -17.14 -20.12
N ARG A 354 -13.00 -17.58 -19.82
CA ARG A 354 -12.22 -18.54 -20.62
C ARG A 354 -11.88 -19.83 -19.88
N ILE A 355 -11.94 -19.82 -18.54
CA ILE A 355 -11.41 -20.89 -17.69
C ILE A 355 -11.98 -22.26 -18.04
N ASP A 356 -13.26 -22.34 -18.38
CA ASP A 356 -13.95 -23.61 -18.71
C ASP A 356 -13.50 -24.21 -20.06
N ARG A 357 -12.76 -23.46 -20.90
CA ARG A 357 -12.19 -23.94 -22.17
C ARG A 357 -10.87 -24.70 -22.00
N TYR A 358 -10.24 -24.66 -20.83
CA TYR A 358 -8.95 -25.30 -20.59
C TYR A 358 -9.11 -26.67 -19.94
N GLU A 359 -8.54 -27.70 -20.55
CA GLU A 359 -8.61 -29.09 -20.05
C GLU A 359 -7.67 -29.33 -18.87
N GLN A 360 -6.56 -28.60 -18.78
CA GLN A 360 -5.55 -28.72 -17.71
C GLN A 360 -5.39 -27.42 -16.88
N PRO A 361 -6.28 -27.15 -15.90
CA PRO A 361 -6.17 -25.93 -15.08
C PRO A 361 -4.88 -25.83 -14.25
N LEU A 362 -4.22 -26.95 -13.92
CA LEU A 362 -2.95 -26.94 -13.18
C LEU A 362 -1.77 -26.48 -14.05
N ALA A 363 -1.74 -26.86 -15.33
CA ALA A 363 -0.75 -26.34 -16.29
C ALA A 363 -0.98 -24.85 -16.55
N LEU A 364 -2.25 -24.43 -16.70
CA LEU A 364 -2.63 -23.02 -16.83
C LEU A 364 -2.21 -22.19 -15.60
N PHE A 365 -2.44 -22.70 -14.39
CA PHE A 365 -1.94 -22.08 -13.15
C PHE A 365 -0.43 -21.90 -13.22
N GLY A 366 0.30 -22.94 -13.62
CA GLY A 366 1.77 -22.90 -13.74
C GLY A 366 2.27 -21.83 -14.72
N TRP A 367 1.67 -21.74 -15.91
CA TRP A 367 2.02 -20.72 -16.90
C TRP A 367 1.66 -19.29 -16.45
N LEU A 368 0.57 -19.08 -15.72
CA LEU A 368 0.26 -17.76 -15.14
C LEU A 368 1.34 -17.33 -14.12
N GLN A 369 1.77 -18.22 -13.22
CA GLN A 369 2.82 -17.93 -12.25
C GLN A 369 4.17 -17.63 -12.94
N ILE A 370 4.54 -18.38 -13.98
CA ILE A 370 5.74 -18.08 -14.79
C ILE A 370 5.63 -16.68 -15.42
N GLY A 371 4.48 -16.35 -15.99
CA GLY A 371 4.22 -15.03 -16.57
C GLY A 371 4.30 -13.90 -15.55
N ILE A 372 3.82 -14.09 -14.31
CA ILE A 372 3.96 -13.12 -13.21
C ILE A 372 5.45 -12.89 -12.88
N GLY A 373 6.23 -13.95 -12.69
CA GLY A 373 7.66 -13.83 -12.38
C GLY A 373 8.45 -13.16 -13.51
N MET A 374 8.20 -13.56 -14.75
CA MET A 374 8.84 -12.96 -15.94
C MET A 374 8.48 -11.48 -16.11
N SER A 375 7.19 -11.13 -15.99
CA SER A 375 6.76 -9.73 -16.16
C SER A 375 7.16 -8.83 -14.99
N ALA A 376 7.36 -9.37 -13.79
CA ALA A 376 7.96 -8.63 -12.68
C ALA A 376 9.45 -8.30 -12.89
N VAL A 377 10.25 -9.20 -13.49
CA VAL A 377 11.63 -8.90 -13.89
C VAL A 377 11.67 -7.83 -14.98
N ILE A 378 10.77 -7.90 -15.97
CA ILE A 378 10.63 -6.88 -17.02
C ILE A 378 10.24 -5.51 -16.41
N ALA A 379 9.37 -5.49 -15.39
CA ALA A 379 8.96 -4.26 -14.72
C ALA A 379 10.14 -3.48 -14.10
N LEU A 380 11.14 -4.16 -13.55
CA LEU A 380 12.36 -3.50 -13.02
C LEU A 380 13.12 -2.73 -14.12
N TYR A 381 13.32 -3.35 -15.29
CA TYR A 381 13.93 -2.70 -16.46
C TYR A 381 13.07 -1.56 -17.05
N ALA A 382 11.77 -1.54 -16.75
CA ALA A 382 10.85 -0.50 -17.22
C ALA A 382 10.76 0.68 -16.25
N PHE A 383 10.74 0.45 -14.92
CA PHE A 383 10.86 1.50 -13.91
C PHE A 383 12.13 2.32 -14.08
N ALA A 384 13.26 1.66 -14.40
CA ALA A 384 14.52 2.31 -14.77
C ALA A 384 14.43 3.36 -15.89
N ARG A 385 13.37 3.32 -16.72
CA ARG A 385 13.13 4.25 -17.84
C ARG A 385 11.95 5.18 -17.61
N MET A 386 11.25 5.04 -16.48
CA MET A 386 10.08 5.85 -16.13
C MET A 386 10.41 7.36 -16.00
N PRO A 387 11.53 7.79 -15.39
CA PRO A 387 11.90 9.21 -15.34
C PRO A 387 12.03 9.84 -16.73
N THR A 388 12.82 9.23 -17.62
CA THR A 388 13.04 9.71 -19.00
C THR A 388 11.75 9.81 -19.80
N LEU A 389 10.80 8.90 -19.58
CA LEU A 389 9.47 8.98 -20.19
C LEU A 389 8.64 10.14 -19.62
N LEU A 390 8.67 10.35 -18.30
CA LEU A 390 7.94 11.44 -17.64
C LEU A 390 8.45 12.81 -18.06
N ASP A 391 9.77 13.01 -18.06
CA ASP A 391 10.42 14.30 -18.36
C ASP A 391 10.04 14.84 -19.76
N ILE A 392 9.72 13.95 -20.72
CA ILE A 392 9.23 14.31 -22.07
C ILE A 392 7.80 14.89 -22.04
N PHE A 393 6.93 14.40 -21.14
CA PHE A 393 5.54 14.87 -21.02
C PHE A 393 5.40 16.07 -20.09
N THR A 394 6.16 16.11 -18.99
CA THR A 394 6.07 17.14 -17.95
C THR A 394 6.60 18.48 -18.44
N ALA A 395 7.69 18.49 -19.21
CA ALA A 395 8.25 19.68 -19.85
C ALA A 395 7.34 20.33 -20.92
N ARG A 396 6.13 19.79 -21.16
CA ARG A 396 5.20 20.25 -22.19
C ARG A 396 3.75 20.42 -21.71
N THR A 397 3.42 20.06 -20.47
CA THR A 397 2.01 19.98 -20.01
C THR A 397 1.84 20.38 -18.53
N GLY A 398 0.60 20.72 -18.13
CA GLY A 398 0.29 21.15 -16.76
C GLY A 398 -0.02 19.99 -15.80
N PHE A 399 -0.07 20.28 -14.49
CA PHE A 399 -0.20 19.32 -13.37
C PHE A 399 -1.05 18.06 -13.66
N LEU A 400 -2.31 18.22 -14.09
CA LEU A 400 -3.20 17.08 -14.34
C LEU A 400 -2.66 16.14 -15.43
N ALA A 401 -2.02 16.66 -16.46
CA ALA A 401 -1.43 15.86 -17.52
C ALA A 401 -0.15 15.16 -17.05
N SER A 402 0.67 15.79 -16.20
CA SER A 402 1.80 15.14 -15.52
C SER A 402 1.34 14.00 -14.62
N LEU A 403 0.28 14.19 -13.83
CA LEU A 403 -0.31 13.17 -12.97
C LEU A 403 -0.90 12.00 -13.78
N TRP A 404 -1.57 12.28 -14.90
CA TRP A 404 -2.06 11.24 -15.82
C TRP A 404 -0.91 10.52 -16.55
N ALA A 405 0.17 11.22 -16.93
CA ALA A 405 1.35 10.59 -17.52
C ALA A 405 2.05 9.65 -16.52
N GLU A 406 2.18 10.06 -15.26
CA GLU A 406 2.69 9.22 -14.17
C GLU A 406 1.79 8.00 -13.96
N PHE A 407 0.47 8.20 -13.91
CA PHE A 407 -0.51 7.12 -13.81
C PHE A 407 -0.41 6.14 -14.99
N PHE A 408 -0.33 6.61 -16.24
CA PHE A 408 -0.26 5.74 -17.41
C PHE A 408 1.09 5.02 -17.54
N ALA A 409 2.21 5.66 -17.20
CA ALA A 409 3.52 5.01 -17.18
C ALA A 409 3.56 3.89 -16.13
N ALA A 410 3.15 4.19 -14.89
CA ALA A 410 3.01 3.20 -13.82
C ALA A 410 2.04 2.08 -14.20
N ALA A 411 0.90 2.43 -14.83
CA ALA A 411 -0.09 1.48 -15.31
C ALA A 411 0.50 0.50 -16.32
N VAL A 412 1.16 0.99 -17.38
CA VAL A 412 1.76 0.13 -18.41
C VAL A 412 2.80 -0.83 -17.82
N ILE A 413 3.61 -0.37 -16.88
CA ILE A 413 4.65 -1.19 -16.22
C ILE A 413 4.02 -2.33 -15.38
N MET A 414 3.01 -2.04 -14.57
CA MET A 414 2.43 -3.03 -13.64
C MET A 414 1.23 -3.80 -14.20
N MET A 415 0.61 -3.39 -15.32
CA MET A 415 -0.62 -4.01 -15.84
C MET A 415 -0.43 -5.49 -16.18
N MET A 416 0.71 -5.87 -16.77
CA MET A 416 0.96 -7.26 -17.17
C MET A 416 1.01 -8.24 -15.98
N PRO A 417 1.87 -8.04 -14.95
CA PRO A 417 1.89 -8.95 -13.81
C PRO A 417 0.57 -8.93 -13.02
N THR A 418 -0.08 -7.77 -12.87
CA THR A 418 -1.32 -7.64 -12.08
C THR A 418 -2.55 -8.25 -12.78
N LEU A 419 -2.63 -8.16 -14.11
CA LEU A 419 -3.61 -8.90 -14.93
C LEU A 419 -3.42 -10.41 -14.80
N LEU A 420 -2.17 -10.88 -14.82
CA LEU A 420 -1.87 -12.30 -14.64
C LEU A 420 -2.21 -12.78 -13.22
N MET A 421 -1.94 -11.97 -12.17
CA MET A 421 -2.40 -12.23 -10.79
C MET A 421 -3.93 -12.34 -10.71
N GLY A 422 -4.66 -11.43 -11.36
CA GLY A 422 -6.13 -11.46 -11.43
C GLY A 422 -6.66 -12.74 -12.08
N ALA A 423 -5.97 -13.24 -13.09
CA ALA A 423 -6.30 -14.50 -13.75
C ALA A 423 -6.08 -15.74 -12.87
N VAL A 424 -5.27 -15.66 -11.80
CA VAL A 424 -5.02 -16.81 -10.90
C VAL A 424 -6.27 -17.18 -10.10
N PHE A 425 -7.07 -16.20 -9.64
CA PHE A 425 -8.23 -16.48 -8.78
C PHE A 425 -9.26 -17.41 -9.44
N PRO A 426 -9.76 -17.18 -10.67
CA PRO A 426 -10.65 -18.13 -11.33
C PRO A 426 -10.06 -19.53 -11.55
N VAL A 427 -8.74 -19.65 -11.78
CA VAL A 427 -8.06 -20.93 -11.95
C VAL A 427 -7.98 -21.69 -10.63
N ALA A 428 -7.56 -21.04 -9.55
CA ALA A 428 -7.52 -21.61 -8.21
C ALA A 428 -8.93 -21.96 -7.70
N ALA A 429 -9.94 -21.14 -8.01
CA ALA A 429 -11.33 -21.42 -7.72
C ALA A 429 -11.83 -22.68 -8.44
N ARG A 430 -11.52 -22.88 -9.73
CA ARG A 430 -11.86 -24.13 -10.42
C ARG A 430 -11.12 -25.33 -9.83
N LEU A 431 -9.82 -25.22 -9.53
CA LEU A 431 -9.02 -26.32 -8.97
C LEU A 431 -9.43 -26.74 -7.55
N TYR A 432 -9.98 -25.84 -6.73
CA TYR A 432 -10.30 -26.09 -5.33
C TYR A 432 -11.80 -26.08 -4.98
N ALA A 433 -12.59 -25.17 -5.56
CA ALA A 433 -14.00 -24.99 -5.21
C ALA A 433 -14.97 -25.79 -6.10
N THR A 434 -14.61 -26.08 -7.36
CA THR A 434 -15.42 -26.88 -8.31
C THR A 434 -14.57 -27.93 -9.07
N PRO A 435 -14.23 -29.06 -8.43
CA PRO A 435 -13.54 -30.19 -9.07
C PRO A 435 -14.29 -30.75 -10.29
N PRO A 436 -13.61 -31.35 -11.29
CA PRO A 436 -14.27 -31.77 -12.54
C PRO A 436 -15.22 -32.96 -12.43
N ASP A 437 -14.89 -33.98 -11.62
CA ASP A 437 -15.57 -35.28 -11.65
C ASP A 437 -16.53 -35.53 -10.49
N THR A 438 -17.65 -36.18 -10.81
CA THR A 438 -18.63 -36.72 -9.86
C THR A 438 -18.19 -38.01 -9.18
N ASP A 439 -17.30 -38.76 -9.82
CA ASP A 439 -17.07 -40.18 -9.52
C ASP A 439 -16.06 -40.40 -8.38
N ASN A 440 -15.22 -39.40 -8.12
CA ASN A 440 -14.32 -39.37 -6.96
C ASN A 440 -14.57 -38.08 -6.15
N PRO A 441 -15.62 -38.03 -5.32
CA PRO A 441 -16.01 -36.83 -4.61
C PRO A 441 -14.91 -36.41 -3.63
N VAL A 442 -14.26 -35.29 -3.92
CA VAL A 442 -13.42 -34.56 -2.96
C VAL A 442 -14.21 -34.45 -1.65
N ALA A 443 -13.64 -35.03 -0.59
CA ALA A 443 -14.38 -35.39 0.63
C ALA A 443 -15.37 -34.29 1.03
N PRO A 444 -16.66 -34.61 1.31
CA PRO A 444 -17.73 -33.63 1.41
C PRO A 444 -17.56 -32.69 2.61
N ASP A 445 -16.70 -31.68 2.44
CA ASP A 445 -16.49 -30.57 3.35
C ASP A 445 -17.82 -29.80 3.41
N ARG A 446 -18.47 -29.88 4.57
CA ARG A 446 -19.93 -29.79 4.71
C ARG A 446 -20.51 -28.39 4.42
N GLY A 447 -19.68 -27.41 4.03
CA GLY A 447 -20.05 -26.02 3.79
C GLY A 447 -20.32 -25.61 2.34
N GLY A 448 -20.16 -26.51 1.37
CA GLY A 448 -20.46 -26.22 -0.04
C GLY A 448 -19.53 -25.17 -0.68
N VAL A 449 -19.94 -24.64 -1.84
CA VAL A 449 -19.09 -23.77 -2.68
C VAL A 449 -18.66 -22.51 -1.94
N GLY A 450 -19.59 -21.81 -1.28
CA GLY A 450 -19.27 -20.56 -0.54
C GLY A 450 -18.21 -20.73 0.55
N ALA A 451 -18.22 -21.86 1.28
CA ALA A 451 -17.19 -22.15 2.28
C ALA A 451 -15.83 -22.48 1.66
N ARG A 452 -15.81 -23.17 0.50
CA ARG A 452 -14.56 -23.42 -0.24
C ARG A 452 -13.98 -22.13 -0.83
N VAL A 453 -14.81 -21.25 -1.38
CA VAL A 453 -14.39 -19.92 -1.87
C VAL A 453 -13.88 -19.04 -0.73
N GLY A 454 -14.60 -18.97 0.41
CA GLY A 454 -14.14 -18.22 1.59
C GLY A 454 -12.83 -18.75 2.17
N ARG A 455 -12.64 -20.07 2.20
CA ARG A 455 -11.36 -20.69 2.63
C ARG A 455 -10.21 -20.43 1.64
N LEU A 456 -10.49 -20.43 0.34
CA LEU A 456 -9.51 -20.11 -0.70
C LEU A 456 -9.08 -18.64 -0.63
N TYR A 457 -10.04 -17.72 -0.49
CA TYR A 457 -9.77 -16.30 -0.30
C TYR A 457 -9.01 -16.06 1.00
N ALA A 458 -9.49 -16.55 2.14
CA ALA A 458 -8.82 -16.38 3.43
C ALA A 458 -7.37 -16.90 3.43
N LEU A 459 -7.08 -18.04 2.80
CA LEU A 459 -5.72 -18.57 2.71
C LEU A 459 -4.83 -17.79 1.72
N ASN A 460 -5.40 -17.20 0.66
CA ASN A 460 -4.68 -16.21 -0.14
C ASN A 460 -4.37 -14.95 0.67
N THR A 461 -5.35 -14.43 1.40
CA THR A 461 -5.22 -13.20 2.18
C THR A 461 -4.25 -13.38 3.36
N VAL A 462 -4.19 -14.54 4.02
CA VAL A 462 -3.11 -14.86 5.00
C VAL A 462 -1.73 -14.85 4.34
N GLY A 463 -1.61 -15.43 3.14
CA GLY A 463 -0.36 -15.35 2.38
C GLY A 463 0.03 -13.90 2.08
N ALA A 464 -0.94 -13.11 1.60
CA ALA A 464 -0.81 -11.70 1.30
C ALA A 464 -0.43 -10.83 2.52
N THR A 465 -1.04 -11.06 3.69
CA THR A 465 -0.66 -10.48 4.99
C THR A 465 0.82 -10.74 5.30
N LEU A 466 1.25 -12.01 5.19
CA LEU A 466 2.65 -12.39 5.42
C LEU A 466 3.59 -11.81 4.35
N GLY A 467 3.12 -11.64 3.11
CA GLY A 467 3.87 -11.07 2.00
C GLY A 467 4.16 -9.58 2.18
N ALA A 468 3.14 -8.80 2.54
CA ALA A 468 3.31 -7.39 2.88
C ALA A 468 4.24 -7.22 4.09
N PHE A 469 4.02 -8.01 5.15
CA PHE A 469 4.85 -7.98 6.35
C PHE A 469 6.31 -8.33 6.06
N MET A 470 6.58 -9.45 5.38
CA MET A 470 7.94 -9.85 5.04
C MET A 470 8.61 -8.87 4.08
N ALA A 471 7.90 -8.29 3.11
CA ALA A 471 8.47 -7.29 2.22
C ALA A 471 8.94 -6.04 2.98
N GLY A 472 8.06 -5.45 3.80
CA GLY A 472 8.36 -4.20 4.52
C GLY A 472 9.29 -4.36 5.72
N PHE A 473 9.19 -5.45 6.48
CA PHE A 473 9.97 -5.66 7.71
C PHE A 473 11.23 -6.52 7.54
N VAL A 474 11.40 -7.25 6.44
CA VAL A 474 12.51 -8.22 6.28
C VAL A 474 13.22 -8.09 4.94
N PHE A 475 12.52 -8.12 3.80
CA PHE A 475 13.19 -8.15 2.50
C PHE A 475 13.78 -6.79 2.12
N ILE A 476 13.00 -5.70 2.21
CA ILE A 476 13.52 -4.36 1.87
C ILE A 476 14.70 -3.97 2.79
N PRO A 477 14.62 -4.11 4.14
CA PRO A 477 15.72 -3.71 5.01
C PRO A 477 16.99 -4.59 4.93
N LEU A 478 16.87 -5.87 4.55
CA LEU A 478 18.03 -6.79 4.53
C LEU A 478 18.66 -6.98 3.14
N ILE A 479 17.89 -6.85 2.05
CA ILE A 479 18.37 -7.11 0.69
C ILE A 479 17.99 -6.03 -0.34
N GLY A 480 17.22 -5.00 0.04
CA GLY A 480 16.79 -3.92 -0.85
C GLY A 480 15.63 -4.30 -1.79
N LEU A 481 15.02 -3.29 -2.40
CA LEU A 481 13.89 -3.32 -3.33
C LEU A 481 14.19 -4.18 -4.57
N GLN A 482 15.42 -4.09 -5.11
CA GLN A 482 15.84 -4.87 -6.28
C GLN A 482 15.84 -6.37 -5.99
N HIS A 483 16.56 -6.82 -4.96
CA HIS A 483 16.62 -8.24 -4.62
C HIS A 483 15.31 -8.74 -4.01
N SER A 484 14.53 -7.89 -3.32
CA SER A 484 13.15 -8.19 -2.91
C SER A 484 12.28 -8.53 -4.12
N SER A 485 12.31 -7.69 -5.16
CA SER A 485 11.57 -7.93 -6.41
C SER A 485 11.99 -9.22 -7.10
N LEU A 486 13.31 -9.48 -7.17
CA LEU A 486 13.85 -10.71 -7.74
C LEU A 486 13.47 -11.95 -6.93
N LEU A 487 13.53 -11.90 -5.59
CA LEU A 487 13.12 -13.00 -4.70
C LEU A 487 11.65 -13.39 -4.94
N LEU A 488 10.77 -12.41 -5.04
CA LEU A 488 9.35 -12.64 -5.34
C LEU A 488 9.15 -13.14 -6.78
N ALA A 489 9.94 -12.69 -7.75
CA ALA A 489 9.92 -13.23 -9.11
C ALA A 489 10.38 -14.71 -9.14
N MET A 490 11.44 -15.06 -8.42
CA MET A 490 11.92 -16.44 -8.32
C MET A 490 10.90 -17.35 -7.63
N LEU A 491 10.19 -16.86 -6.61
CA LEU A 491 9.08 -17.58 -5.99
C LEU A 491 7.98 -17.89 -7.01
N ASN A 492 7.54 -16.92 -7.81
CA ASN A 492 6.53 -17.13 -8.86
C ASN A 492 7.02 -18.10 -9.95
N LEU A 493 8.28 -17.99 -10.40
CA LEU A 493 8.87 -18.94 -11.36
C LEU A 493 8.91 -20.37 -10.79
N ALA A 494 9.32 -20.55 -9.53
CA ALA A 494 9.40 -21.84 -8.87
C ALA A 494 8.02 -22.48 -8.63
N LEU A 495 7.02 -21.69 -8.21
CA LEU A 495 5.62 -22.11 -8.13
C LEU A 495 5.10 -22.55 -9.48
N GLY A 496 5.39 -21.76 -10.52
CA GLY A 496 4.90 -22.00 -11.87
C GLY A 496 5.49 -23.23 -12.51
N ALA A 497 6.82 -23.36 -12.51
CA ALA A 497 7.50 -24.57 -12.96
C ALA A 497 7.07 -25.81 -12.16
N GLY A 498 6.95 -25.68 -10.83
CA GLY A 498 6.52 -26.76 -9.94
C GLY A 498 5.06 -27.18 -10.08
N ALA A 499 4.20 -26.33 -10.66
CA ALA A 499 2.83 -26.66 -11.05
C ALA A 499 2.79 -27.27 -12.46
N THR A 500 3.43 -26.64 -13.45
CA THR A 500 3.50 -27.13 -14.84
C THR A 500 4.11 -28.53 -14.91
N LEU A 501 5.23 -28.80 -14.22
CA LEU A 501 5.85 -30.13 -14.17
C LEU A 501 4.94 -31.21 -13.56
N ARG A 502 4.05 -30.84 -12.63
CA ARG A 502 3.09 -31.75 -11.98
C ARG A 502 1.78 -31.91 -12.75
N ALA A 503 1.59 -31.16 -13.85
CA ALA A 503 0.50 -31.38 -14.80
C ALA A 503 0.82 -32.45 -15.86
N SER A 504 1.95 -33.17 -15.72
CA SER A 504 2.46 -34.17 -16.68
C SER A 504 2.71 -33.63 -18.09
N PRO A 505 3.54 -32.58 -18.25
CA PRO A 505 3.72 -31.88 -19.51
C PRO A 505 4.48 -32.72 -20.54
N THR A 506 4.15 -32.49 -21.82
CA THR A 506 4.82 -33.07 -22.98
C THR A 506 6.29 -32.62 -23.08
N LEU A 507 7.11 -33.32 -23.89
CA LEU A 507 8.51 -32.94 -24.09
C LEU A 507 8.65 -31.50 -24.63
N GLY A 508 7.79 -31.10 -25.57
CA GLY A 508 7.79 -29.73 -26.11
C GLY A 508 7.45 -28.67 -25.06
N GLU A 509 6.53 -28.96 -24.14
CA GLU A 509 6.21 -28.07 -23.01
C GLU A 509 7.35 -28.01 -21.97
N ARG A 510 8.05 -29.12 -21.72
CA ARG A 510 9.24 -29.13 -20.85
C ARG A 510 10.38 -28.29 -21.43
N LEU A 511 10.61 -28.38 -22.74
CA LEU A 511 11.60 -27.55 -23.44
C LEU A 511 11.21 -26.06 -23.43
N ARG A 512 9.94 -25.73 -23.67
CA ARG A 512 9.42 -24.36 -23.53
C ARG A 512 9.57 -23.83 -22.11
N LEU A 513 9.25 -24.64 -21.10
CA LEU A 513 9.41 -24.29 -19.68
C LEU A 513 10.87 -23.98 -19.36
N ALA A 514 11.79 -24.89 -19.71
CA ALA A 514 13.22 -24.70 -19.49
C ALA A 514 13.75 -23.44 -20.20
N GLY A 515 13.33 -23.19 -21.44
CA GLY A 515 13.71 -21.98 -22.19
C GLY A 515 13.20 -20.68 -21.55
N VAL A 516 11.91 -20.60 -21.20
CA VAL A 516 11.31 -19.38 -20.61
C VAL A 516 11.86 -19.12 -19.21
N THR A 517 11.95 -20.14 -18.36
CA THR A 517 12.52 -19.98 -17.01
C THR A 517 14.01 -19.66 -17.07
N GLY A 518 14.78 -20.33 -17.94
CA GLY A 518 16.21 -20.05 -18.15
C GLY A 518 16.48 -18.64 -18.67
N ALA A 519 15.71 -18.17 -19.66
CA ALA A 519 15.81 -16.81 -20.17
C ALA A 519 15.44 -15.75 -19.11
N THR A 520 14.43 -16.02 -18.27
CA THR A 520 14.05 -15.11 -17.17
C THR A 520 15.13 -15.07 -16.09
N LEU A 521 15.72 -16.23 -15.74
CA LEU A 521 16.84 -16.32 -14.79
C LEU A 521 18.06 -15.56 -15.31
N LEU A 522 18.39 -15.68 -16.60
CA LEU A 522 19.49 -14.94 -17.23
C LEU A 522 19.22 -13.42 -17.22
N ALA A 523 18.00 -13.00 -17.58
CA ALA A 523 17.61 -11.59 -17.54
C ALA A 523 17.61 -10.99 -16.11
N ALA A 524 17.37 -11.81 -15.08
CA ALA A 524 17.51 -11.43 -13.68
C ALA A 524 18.99 -11.39 -13.22
N ALA A 525 19.83 -12.31 -13.69
CA ALA A 525 21.26 -12.36 -13.34
C ALA A 525 22.10 -11.27 -14.04
N LEU A 526 21.65 -10.78 -15.20
CA LEU A 526 22.25 -9.67 -15.93
C LEU A 526 21.73 -8.28 -15.48
N LEU A 527 20.88 -8.21 -14.46
CA LEU A 527 20.28 -6.98 -13.96
C LEU A 527 21.34 -6.13 -13.21
N PRO A 528 21.68 -4.91 -13.67
CA PRO A 528 22.67 -4.07 -12.99
C PRO A 528 22.23 -3.71 -11.55
N PRO A 529 23.15 -3.60 -10.58
CA PRO A 529 22.83 -3.10 -9.24
C PRO A 529 22.21 -1.70 -9.32
N GLY A 530 21.11 -1.47 -8.59
CA GLY A 530 20.44 -0.17 -8.56
C GLY A 530 19.79 0.26 -9.89
N VAL A 531 19.64 -0.64 -10.88
CA VAL A 531 19.14 -0.27 -12.22
C VAL A 531 17.80 0.46 -12.17
N TYR A 532 16.96 0.12 -11.19
CA TYR A 532 15.64 0.72 -11.04
C TYR A 532 15.70 2.23 -10.76
N LEU A 533 16.79 2.76 -10.19
CA LEU A 533 16.99 4.16 -9.82
C LEU A 533 16.93 5.15 -10.99
N GLY A 534 17.04 4.65 -12.23
CA GLY A 534 16.92 5.46 -13.45
C GLY A 534 18.03 6.49 -13.60
N PHE A 535 19.11 6.12 -14.29
CA PHE A 535 20.21 7.03 -14.62
C PHE A 535 19.67 8.25 -15.39
N ARG A 536 19.61 9.41 -14.71
CA ARG A 536 19.32 10.70 -15.33
C ARG A 536 20.56 11.19 -16.08
N GLU A 537 20.67 10.80 -17.35
CA GLU A 537 21.73 11.24 -18.25
C GLU A 537 21.78 12.77 -18.38
N GLY A 538 22.97 13.36 -18.32
CA GLY A 538 23.19 14.80 -18.56
C GLY A 538 24.54 15.30 -18.03
N VAL A 539 24.93 14.82 -16.85
CA VAL A 539 26.30 14.86 -16.30
C VAL A 539 26.56 13.46 -15.73
N ILE A 540 27.82 13.03 -15.61
CA ILE A 540 28.18 11.84 -14.86
C ILE A 540 28.79 12.28 -13.51
N PRO A 541 27.98 12.56 -12.48
CA PRO A 541 28.48 12.60 -11.12
C PRO A 541 28.87 11.19 -10.66
N GLU A 542 29.86 11.10 -9.79
CA GLU A 542 30.28 9.84 -9.19
C GLU A 542 29.31 9.46 -8.06
N LEU A 543 28.76 8.25 -8.09
CA LEU A 543 27.91 7.74 -7.02
C LEU A 543 28.80 7.30 -5.85
N VAL A 544 29.02 8.20 -4.89
CA VAL A 544 29.93 8.00 -3.75
C VAL A 544 29.28 7.26 -2.57
N TYR A 545 27.95 7.27 -2.47
CA TYR A 545 27.21 6.52 -1.45
C TYR A 545 25.82 6.12 -1.95
N TYR A 546 25.38 4.93 -1.53
CA TYR A 546 24.05 4.38 -1.82
C TYR A 546 23.58 3.44 -0.71
N ARG A 547 22.36 3.67 -0.19
CA ARG A 547 21.66 2.76 0.73
C ARG A 547 20.16 2.73 0.47
N GLU A 548 19.58 1.55 0.68
CA GLU A 548 18.14 1.33 0.65
C GLU A 548 17.64 1.14 2.09
N GLY A 549 17.09 2.20 2.67
CA GLY A 549 16.60 2.23 4.04
C GLY A 549 15.16 1.80 4.21
N VAL A 550 14.71 1.74 5.47
CA VAL A 550 13.30 1.49 5.81
C VAL A 550 12.41 2.59 5.25
N ASP A 551 12.79 3.85 5.44
CA ASP A 551 11.90 4.99 5.20
C ASP A 551 12.15 5.67 3.85
N ALA A 552 13.42 5.73 3.42
CA ALA A 552 13.78 6.19 2.08
C ALA A 552 14.88 5.34 1.42
N THR A 553 15.20 5.66 0.16
CA THR A 553 16.46 5.30 -0.50
C THR A 553 17.33 6.54 -0.57
N VAL A 554 18.59 6.45 -0.14
CA VAL A 554 19.55 7.56 -0.11
C VAL A 554 20.68 7.30 -1.10
N ALA A 555 21.01 8.29 -1.93
CA ALA A 555 22.14 8.26 -2.84
C ALA A 555 22.88 9.60 -2.81
N VAL A 556 24.20 9.60 -2.64
CA VAL A 556 25.03 10.81 -2.72
C VAL A 556 25.85 10.77 -4.00
N PHE A 557 25.74 11.84 -4.78
CA PHE A 557 26.39 12.04 -6.06
C PHE A 557 27.38 13.20 -5.97
N GLU A 558 28.61 13.02 -6.46
CA GLU A 558 29.65 14.06 -6.47
C GLU A 558 30.02 14.49 -7.90
N VAL A 559 29.87 15.77 -8.20
CA VAL A 559 30.36 16.41 -9.42
C VAL A 559 31.76 16.97 -9.12
N LYS A 560 32.75 16.63 -9.95
CA LYS A 560 34.16 17.02 -9.71
C LYS A 560 34.49 18.46 -10.12
N TYR A 561 33.80 19.01 -11.12
CA TYR A 561 34.05 20.36 -11.65
C TYR A 561 32.75 21.06 -12.08
N PRO A 562 32.31 22.13 -11.39
CA PRO A 562 32.76 22.55 -10.06
C PRO A 562 32.50 21.45 -9.00
N PRO A 563 33.26 21.41 -7.89
CA PRO A 563 33.05 20.44 -6.81
C PRO A 563 31.70 20.68 -6.13
N LEU A 564 30.76 19.74 -6.29
CA LEU A 564 29.46 19.74 -5.61
C LEU A 564 29.05 18.33 -5.19
N LYS A 565 28.45 18.21 -4.00
CA LYS A 565 27.73 17.02 -3.54
C LYS A 565 26.24 17.24 -3.68
N MET A 566 25.49 16.20 -4.03
CA MET A 566 24.04 16.20 -4.13
C MET A 566 23.50 14.94 -3.45
N SER A 567 22.80 15.11 -2.33
CA SER A 567 22.16 14.00 -1.60
C SER A 567 20.72 13.86 -2.05
N PHE A 568 20.41 12.70 -2.62
CA PHE A 568 19.08 12.35 -3.08
C PHE A 568 18.36 11.46 -2.06
N VAL A 569 17.16 11.86 -1.65
CA VAL A 569 16.23 11.07 -0.84
C VAL A 569 15.06 10.70 -1.74
N ASN A 570 14.82 9.40 -1.95
CA ASN A 570 13.77 8.91 -2.87
C ASN A 570 13.77 9.65 -4.23
N GLY A 571 14.94 9.78 -4.86
CA GLY A 571 15.09 10.38 -6.19
C GLY A 571 14.94 11.91 -6.26
N ARG A 572 14.68 12.59 -5.14
CA ARG A 572 14.68 14.07 -5.02
C ARG A 572 16.00 14.54 -4.41
N ASN A 573 16.61 15.57 -4.97
CA ASN A 573 17.82 16.19 -4.43
C ASN A 573 17.45 17.10 -3.26
N GLU A 574 17.57 16.60 -2.03
CA GLU A 574 17.19 17.36 -0.82
C GLU A 574 18.40 18.11 -0.21
N VAL A 575 19.66 17.70 -0.49
CA VAL A 575 20.86 18.40 0.01
C VAL A 575 21.95 18.59 -1.06
N PRO A 576 21.79 19.56 -1.97
CA PRO A 576 22.86 20.07 -2.84
C PRO A 576 23.79 21.05 -2.11
N THR A 577 25.09 21.00 -2.41
CA THR A 577 26.08 21.98 -1.91
C THR A 577 26.28 23.18 -2.86
N ASP A 578 25.22 23.60 -3.56
CA ASP A 578 25.29 24.80 -4.41
C ASP A 578 25.20 26.09 -3.59
N LYS A 579 25.64 27.22 -4.17
CA LYS A 579 25.75 28.50 -3.45
C LYS A 579 24.42 28.98 -2.83
N HIS A 580 23.28 28.70 -3.45
CA HIS A 580 21.97 29.13 -2.96
C HIS A 580 21.48 28.24 -1.82
N SER A 581 21.55 26.92 -2.00
CA SER A 581 21.12 25.96 -0.97
C SER A 581 22.05 26.00 0.26
N MET A 582 23.37 26.19 0.08
CA MET A 582 24.28 26.42 1.21
C MET A 582 23.91 27.67 2.03
N ARG A 583 23.54 28.79 1.38
CA ARG A 583 23.02 29.97 2.11
C ARG A 583 21.73 29.64 2.86
N ALA A 584 20.83 28.87 2.26
CA ALA A 584 19.59 28.45 2.90
C ALA A 584 19.84 27.64 4.19
N PHE A 585 20.68 26.61 4.15
CA PHE A 585 21.06 25.82 5.32
C PHE A 585 21.78 26.66 6.39
N HIS A 586 22.64 27.60 5.99
CA HIS A 586 23.31 28.50 6.92
C HIS A 586 22.33 29.47 7.62
N VAL A 587 21.31 29.98 6.92
CA VAL A 587 20.28 30.82 7.55
C VAL A 587 19.43 30.01 8.54
N LEU A 588 19.04 28.78 8.20
CA LEU A 588 18.36 27.87 9.13
C LEU A 588 19.14 27.63 10.41
N GLY A 589 20.47 27.48 10.31
CA GLY A 589 21.32 27.26 11.48
C GLY A 589 21.56 28.52 12.32
N HIS A 590 21.93 29.63 11.67
CA HIS A 590 22.41 30.83 12.37
C HIS A 590 21.29 31.79 12.79
N LEU A 591 20.26 32.01 11.96
CA LEU A 591 19.21 33.01 12.23
C LEU A 591 18.48 32.77 13.57
N PRO A 592 18.00 31.56 13.93
CA PRO A 592 17.36 31.36 15.24
C PRO A 592 18.32 31.58 16.41
N ALA A 593 19.61 31.25 16.26
CA ALA A 593 20.62 31.43 17.31
C ALA A 593 21.04 32.91 17.48
N LEU A 594 21.02 33.71 16.42
CA LEU A 594 21.20 35.17 16.49
C LEU A 594 19.98 35.86 17.14
N LEU A 595 18.76 35.36 16.87
CA LEU A 595 17.52 35.84 17.47
C LEU A 595 17.36 35.42 18.95
N ARG A 596 18.01 34.33 19.38
CA ARG A 596 17.99 33.79 20.76
C ARG A 596 19.41 33.42 21.22
N PRO A 597 20.30 34.41 21.42
CA PRO A 597 21.74 34.17 21.68
C PRO A 597 22.05 33.58 23.05
N ASP A 598 21.06 33.53 23.95
CA ASP A 598 21.11 32.94 25.29
C ASP A 598 20.46 31.54 25.36
N ALA A 599 20.03 30.96 24.23
CA ALA A 599 19.40 29.64 24.15
C ALA A 599 20.24 28.52 24.78
N GLN A 600 19.60 27.68 25.61
CA GLN A 600 20.26 26.56 26.29
C GLN A 600 20.06 25.21 25.56
N ASN A 601 18.96 25.06 24.82
CA ASN A 601 18.69 23.89 23.98
C ASN A 601 17.96 24.24 22.67
N ALA A 602 18.24 23.47 21.62
CA ALA A 602 17.53 23.52 20.35
C ALA A 602 17.06 22.15 19.88
N LEU A 603 15.94 22.13 19.14
CA LEU A 603 15.42 20.98 18.41
C LEU A 603 15.45 21.27 16.90
N MET A 604 16.16 20.42 16.15
CA MET A 604 16.19 20.43 14.68
C MET A 604 15.31 19.29 14.15
N ILE A 605 14.28 19.62 13.37
CA ILE A 605 13.30 18.69 12.80
C ILE A 605 13.62 18.54 11.30
N GLY A 606 14.09 17.36 10.92
CA GLY A 606 14.84 17.16 9.68
C GLY A 606 16.30 17.54 9.90
N PHE A 607 17.21 16.58 9.75
CA PHE A 607 18.66 16.78 9.88
C PHE A 607 19.31 16.97 8.51
N GLY A 608 18.82 16.27 7.48
CA GLY A 608 19.49 16.20 6.19
C GLY A 608 20.92 15.70 6.36
N ASN A 609 21.91 16.40 5.79
CA ASN A 609 23.33 16.14 6.08
C ASN A 609 23.91 17.00 7.22
N GLY A 610 23.06 17.58 8.06
CA GLY A 610 23.47 18.32 9.25
C GLY A 610 24.05 19.71 9.02
N ILE A 611 24.01 20.26 7.80
CA ILE A 611 24.61 21.56 7.47
C ILE A 611 24.02 22.69 8.34
N ALA A 612 22.69 22.75 8.45
CA ALA A 612 22.00 23.70 9.34
C ALA A 612 22.34 23.47 10.82
N SER A 613 22.42 22.21 11.26
CA SER A 613 22.87 21.85 12.63
C SER A 613 24.31 22.27 12.90
N GLY A 614 25.21 22.16 11.91
CA GLY A 614 26.61 22.57 11.97
C GLY A 614 26.79 24.09 12.02
N ALA A 615 25.98 24.84 11.27
CA ALA A 615 25.88 26.30 11.39
C ALA A 615 25.38 26.71 12.78
N MET A 616 24.25 26.16 13.23
CA MET A 616 23.71 26.36 14.58
C MET A 616 24.74 26.01 15.68
N ALA A 617 25.54 24.97 15.46
CA ALA A 617 26.57 24.53 16.38
C ALA A 617 27.78 25.47 16.53
N THR A 618 27.90 26.55 15.74
CA THR A 618 28.92 27.59 15.92
C THR A 618 28.56 28.62 17.00
N HIS A 619 27.32 28.61 17.49
CA HIS A 619 26.81 29.51 18.53
C HIS A 619 27.00 28.90 19.95
N PRO A 620 26.96 29.71 21.03
CA PRO A 620 27.19 29.28 22.42
C PRO A 620 26.02 28.47 23.03
N LEU A 621 25.38 27.64 22.22
CA LEU A 621 24.22 26.81 22.50
C LEU A 621 24.67 25.41 23.00
N PRO A 622 24.48 25.04 24.28
CA PRO A 622 25.07 23.80 24.83
C PRO A 622 24.47 22.50 24.28
N ARG A 623 23.15 22.43 24.06
CA ARG A 623 22.44 21.22 23.60
C ARG A 623 21.75 21.43 22.26
N ILE A 624 21.97 20.51 21.32
CA ILE A 624 21.27 20.47 20.03
C ILE A 624 20.75 19.06 19.82
N HIS A 625 19.43 18.88 19.72
CA HIS A 625 18.79 17.59 19.41
C HIS A 625 18.28 17.62 17.97
N ALA A 626 18.83 16.80 17.09
CA ALA A 626 18.28 16.57 15.76
C ALA A 626 17.34 15.35 15.75
N VAL A 627 16.23 15.45 15.01
CA VAL A 627 15.29 14.35 14.78
C VAL A 627 15.12 14.16 13.27
N GLU A 628 15.54 13.00 12.79
CA GLU A 628 15.63 12.66 11.36
C GLU A 628 14.82 11.39 11.09
N LEU A 629 14.06 11.35 10.00
CA LEU A 629 13.29 10.17 9.61
C LEU A 629 14.17 9.09 8.98
N VAL A 630 15.24 9.48 8.27
CA VAL A 630 16.03 8.58 7.42
C VAL A 630 17.42 8.31 8.02
N ALA A 631 17.63 7.11 8.60
CA ALA A 631 18.90 6.72 9.20
C ALA A 631 20.08 6.78 8.21
N GLU A 632 19.81 6.40 6.96
CA GLU A 632 20.78 6.36 5.86
C GLU A 632 21.22 7.77 5.44
N GLN A 633 20.42 8.79 5.76
CA GLN A 633 20.78 10.19 5.55
C GLN A 633 21.76 10.68 6.63
N VAL A 634 21.65 10.15 7.86
CA VAL A 634 22.61 10.39 8.94
C VAL A 634 23.95 9.68 8.70
N GLU A 635 23.93 8.48 8.12
CA GLU A 635 25.14 7.83 7.58
C GLU A 635 25.79 8.69 6.48
N ALA A 636 25.00 9.14 5.49
CA ALA A 636 25.48 9.96 4.37
C ALA A 636 26.10 11.30 4.82
N ALA A 637 25.65 11.87 5.95
CA ALA A 637 26.16 13.12 6.50
C ALA A 637 27.66 13.09 6.84
N ARG A 638 28.28 11.90 6.97
CA ARG A 638 29.74 11.75 7.10
C ARG A 638 30.51 12.22 5.86
N LEU A 639 29.89 12.19 4.68
CA LEU A 639 30.46 12.76 3.46
C LEU A 639 30.42 14.29 3.43
N TYR A 640 29.71 14.91 4.37
CA TYR A 640 29.49 16.35 4.47
C TYR A 640 30.24 16.97 5.67
N GLU A 641 31.25 16.31 6.23
CA GLU A 641 31.96 16.77 7.44
C GLU A 641 32.58 18.17 7.33
N ALA A 642 32.96 18.61 6.14
CA ALA A 642 33.43 19.98 5.90
C ALA A 642 32.28 21.01 5.93
N GLU A 643 31.14 20.66 5.34
CA GLU A 643 29.94 21.50 5.22
C GLU A 643 29.12 21.55 6.51
N ASN A 644 29.05 20.43 7.25
CA ASN A 644 28.33 20.31 8.53
C ASN A 644 29.23 20.45 9.77
N ARG A 645 30.51 20.78 9.59
CA ARG A 645 31.48 21.03 10.67
C ARG A 645 31.62 19.85 11.64
N SER A 646 31.52 18.63 11.13
CA SER A 646 31.55 17.36 11.88
C SER A 646 30.55 17.32 13.05
N VAL A 647 29.37 17.94 12.90
CA VAL A 647 28.39 18.14 13.99
C VAL A 647 27.98 16.85 14.72
N LEU A 648 28.02 15.70 14.05
CA LEU A 648 27.74 14.37 14.62
C LEU A 648 28.64 14.00 15.80
N ASP A 649 29.88 14.52 15.85
CA ASP A 649 30.84 14.24 16.93
C ASP A 649 30.87 15.35 18.00
N ARG A 650 30.05 16.40 17.85
CA ARG A 650 30.09 17.56 18.75
C ARG A 650 29.55 17.21 20.14
N PRO A 651 30.28 17.52 21.23
CA PRO A 651 29.73 17.47 22.58
C PRO A 651 28.42 18.28 22.68
N GLY A 652 27.39 17.65 23.27
CA GLY A 652 26.06 18.23 23.41
C GLY A 652 25.15 18.11 22.18
N PHE A 653 25.64 17.60 21.05
CA PHE A 653 24.78 17.18 19.95
C PHE A 653 24.17 15.79 20.25
N GLN A 654 22.90 15.61 19.89
CA GLN A 654 22.18 14.34 19.97
C GLN A 654 21.34 14.16 18.72
N ILE A 655 21.22 12.93 18.22
CA ILE A 655 20.33 12.62 17.09
C ILE A 655 19.40 11.46 17.43
N THR A 656 18.20 11.46 16.85
CA THR A 656 17.21 10.40 17.02
C THR A 656 16.56 10.10 15.67
N ILE A 657 16.56 8.82 15.30
CA ILE A 657 15.91 8.35 14.07
C ILE A 657 14.41 8.19 14.35
N GLU A 658 13.61 9.19 13.98
CA GLU A 658 12.16 9.19 14.10
C GLU A 658 11.49 10.27 13.23
N ASP A 659 10.22 10.04 12.86
CA ASP A 659 9.28 11.06 12.42
C ASP A 659 9.21 12.23 13.43
N GLY A 660 9.67 13.42 13.01
CA GLY A 660 9.78 14.60 13.89
C GLY A 660 8.46 15.10 14.48
N ARG A 661 7.33 14.86 13.81
CA ARG A 661 6.01 15.16 14.35
C ARG A 661 5.60 14.14 15.42
N ASN A 662 5.91 12.86 15.20
CA ASN A 662 5.69 11.83 16.21
C ASN A 662 6.58 12.03 17.45
N TYR A 663 7.81 12.52 17.25
CA TYR A 663 8.67 12.98 18.35
C TYR A 663 8.03 14.11 19.17
N LEU A 664 7.53 15.18 18.53
CA LEU A 664 6.86 16.28 19.23
C LEU A 664 5.58 15.84 19.98
N LEU A 665 4.85 14.84 19.47
CA LEU A 665 3.69 14.26 20.15
C LEU A 665 4.08 13.60 21.48
N ARG A 666 5.22 12.89 21.53
CA ARG A 666 5.64 12.09 22.69
C ARG A 666 6.70 12.72 23.60
N SER A 667 7.46 13.71 23.13
CA SER A 667 8.47 14.38 23.96
C SER A 667 7.80 15.42 24.86
N ALA A 668 8.12 15.41 26.15
CA ALA A 668 7.66 16.44 27.09
C ALA A 668 8.63 17.64 27.19
N GLU A 669 9.79 17.57 26.53
CA GLU A 669 10.82 18.61 26.59
C GLU A 669 10.37 19.91 25.88
N ARG A 670 10.86 21.04 26.39
CA ARG A 670 10.71 22.36 25.77
C ARG A 670 12.06 22.92 25.35
N TYR A 671 12.06 23.72 24.28
CA TYR A 671 13.25 24.22 23.61
C TYR A 671 13.23 25.74 23.46
N ASP A 672 14.38 26.39 23.64
CA ASP A 672 14.55 27.82 23.33
C ASP A 672 14.54 28.09 21.82
N ILE A 673 14.99 27.12 21.02
CA ILE A 673 14.97 27.16 19.56
C ILE A 673 14.31 25.88 19.04
N ILE A 674 13.36 26.02 18.13
CA ILE A 674 12.97 24.93 17.22
C ILE A 674 13.28 25.36 15.79
N THR A 675 13.80 24.45 14.99
CA THR A 675 14.03 24.66 13.55
C THR A 675 13.48 23.47 12.77
N ALA A 676 12.80 23.73 11.66
CA ALA A 676 12.25 22.70 10.78
C ALA A 676 12.83 22.84 9.37
N ASP A 677 13.76 21.93 9.06
CA ASP A 677 14.46 21.77 7.77
C ASP A 677 14.10 20.39 7.18
N ALA A 678 12.80 20.21 6.92
CA ALA A 678 12.23 18.96 6.41
C ALA A 678 11.91 19.05 4.92
N THR A 679 11.92 17.90 4.25
CA THR A 679 11.74 17.79 2.79
C THR A 679 10.47 18.49 2.26
N HIS A 680 10.49 18.91 0.99
CA HIS A 680 9.45 19.71 0.32
C HIS A 680 7.98 19.37 0.68
N PRO A 681 7.07 20.33 0.95
CA PRO A 681 5.71 20.05 1.48
C PRO A 681 4.85 19.07 0.67
N ILE A 682 5.08 18.94 -0.64
CA ILE A 682 4.37 17.99 -1.53
C ILE A 682 4.78 16.52 -1.33
N ASN A 683 5.82 16.26 -0.52
CA ASN A 683 6.28 14.91 -0.23
C ASN A 683 5.33 14.21 0.76
N SER A 684 5.14 12.91 0.58
CA SER A 684 4.23 12.09 1.40
C SER A 684 4.60 12.05 2.89
N SER A 685 5.87 12.31 3.22
CA SER A 685 6.46 12.32 4.56
C SER A 685 6.35 13.65 5.31
N SER A 686 6.19 14.79 4.63
CA SER A 686 6.38 16.12 5.23
C SER A 686 5.17 17.05 5.19
N TRP A 687 4.14 16.79 4.37
CA TRP A 687 2.91 17.61 4.34
C TRP A 687 2.28 17.83 5.72
N ALA A 688 2.44 16.87 6.64
CA ALA A 688 1.95 16.91 8.01
C ALA A 688 2.74 17.88 8.93
N LEU A 689 3.80 18.53 8.42
CA LEU A 689 4.64 19.52 9.11
C LEU A 689 4.26 20.97 8.74
N PHE A 690 3.18 21.16 7.99
CA PHE A 690 2.68 22.46 7.51
C PHE A 690 1.19 22.66 7.85
N THR A 691 0.73 22.05 8.95
CA THR A 691 -0.67 22.10 9.41
C THR A 691 -0.83 22.85 10.73
N PHE A 692 -2.03 23.36 10.99
CA PHE A 692 -2.38 24.05 12.24
C PHE A 692 -2.11 23.17 13.47
N GLU A 693 -2.41 21.88 13.37
CA GLU A 693 -2.17 20.90 14.43
C GLU A 693 -0.67 20.73 14.71
N PHE A 694 0.19 20.68 13.68
CA PHE A 694 1.64 20.64 13.86
C PHE A 694 2.19 21.93 14.48
N TYR A 695 1.80 23.11 13.99
CA TYR A 695 2.28 24.38 14.56
C TYR A 695 1.83 24.57 16.02
N THR A 696 0.61 24.14 16.35
CA THR A 696 0.12 24.13 17.74
C THR A 696 1.00 23.23 18.62
N MET A 697 1.43 22.09 18.08
CA MET A 697 2.34 21.16 18.74
C MET A 697 3.74 21.78 18.95
N VAL A 698 4.33 22.39 17.92
CA VAL A 698 5.61 23.14 18.01
C VAL A 698 5.51 24.21 19.09
N LYS A 699 4.45 25.02 19.08
CA LYS A 699 4.22 26.07 20.08
C LYS A 699 4.11 25.51 21.51
N SER A 700 3.59 24.30 21.69
CA SER A 700 3.56 23.63 23.01
C SER A 700 4.94 23.16 23.52
N ARG A 701 5.94 23.08 22.62
CA ARG A 701 7.33 22.66 22.91
C ARG A 701 8.34 23.81 22.86
N LEU A 702 7.94 25.06 22.65
CA LEU A 702 8.81 26.21 22.85
C LEU A 702 8.89 26.60 24.34
N THR A 703 9.97 27.25 24.76
CA THR A 703 9.98 28.10 25.97
C THR A 703 9.19 29.39 25.70
N ASP A 704 8.84 30.14 26.74
CA ASP A 704 7.92 31.29 26.58
C ASP A 704 8.56 32.49 25.84
N ASP A 705 9.91 32.57 25.83
CA ASP A 705 10.70 33.46 24.96
C ASP A 705 11.33 32.72 23.75
N GLY A 706 10.83 31.52 23.41
CA GLY A 706 11.41 30.65 22.38
C GLY A 706 11.14 31.10 20.93
N VAL A 707 12.07 30.74 20.03
CA VAL A 707 12.04 31.08 18.60
C VAL A 707 11.79 29.83 17.75
N PHE A 708 10.95 29.94 16.72
CA PHE A 708 10.72 28.87 15.74
C PHE A 708 11.01 29.36 14.31
N VAL A 709 11.81 28.59 13.56
CA VAL A 709 12.15 28.86 12.16
C VAL A 709 11.79 27.65 11.31
N GLN A 710 11.11 27.85 10.18
CA GLN A 710 10.80 26.78 9.23
C GLN A 710 11.14 27.20 7.80
N TRP A 711 11.77 26.31 7.04
CA TRP A 711 11.95 26.48 5.60
C TRP A 711 10.62 26.33 4.84
N LEU A 712 10.40 27.23 3.88
CA LEU A 712 9.27 27.19 2.96
C LEU A 712 9.75 27.46 1.52
N PRO A 713 9.65 26.48 0.60
CA PRO A 713 10.04 26.65 -0.80
C PRO A 713 9.14 27.60 -1.61
N PHE A 714 9.70 28.12 -2.71
CA PHE A 714 8.97 28.78 -3.81
C PHE A 714 8.87 27.93 -5.08
N HIS A 715 9.58 26.80 -5.16
CA HIS A 715 9.43 25.83 -6.24
C HIS A 715 8.26 24.88 -5.95
N ASP A 716 7.75 24.22 -6.99
CA ASP A 716 6.75 23.13 -6.94
C ASP A 716 5.55 23.33 -5.98
N LEU A 717 5.12 24.57 -5.76
CA LEU A 717 3.96 24.96 -4.95
C LEU A 717 3.09 25.96 -5.70
N SER A 718 1.78 25.90 -5.48
CA SER A 718 0.87 26.95 -5.95
C SER A 718 0.96 28.19 -5.06
N GLU A 719 0.70 29.38 -5.63
CA GLU A 719 0.64 30.63 -4.85
C GLU A 719 -0.36 30.53 -3.69
N ARG A 720 -1.46 29.82 -3.92
CA ARG A 720 -2.49 29.57 -2.93
C ARG A 720 -2.03 28.60 -1.83
N ASP A 721 -1.35 27.50 -2.17
CA ASP A 721 -0.82 26.57 -1.16
C ASP A 721 0.20 27.28 -0.26
N TYR A 722 1.09 28.08 -0.87
CA TYR A 722 2.03 28.94 -0.15
C TYR A 722 1.29 29.91 0.80
N ARG A 723 0.25 30.62 0.33
CA ARG A 723 -0.55 31.53 1.15
C ARG A 723 -1.33 30.83 2.26
N ASP A 724 -1.90 29.66 1.99
CA ASP A 724 -2.63 28.85 2.97
C ASP A 724 -1.65 28.34 4.07
N ILE A 725 -0.40 27.97 3.73
CA ILE A 725 0.65 27.65 4.72
C ILE A 725 1.03 28.87 5.58
N VAL A 726 1.36 30.02 4.96
CA VAL A 726 1.73 31.25 5.70
C VAL A 726 0.60 31.71 6.63
N CYS A 727 -0.64 31.66 6.17
CA CYS A 727 -1.83 31.92 6.99
C CYS A 727 -1.92 30.97 8.20
N THR A 728 -1.64 29.69 7.98
CA THR A 728 -1.71 28.67 9.04
C THR A 728 -0.62 28.84 10.10
N PHE A 729 0.59 29.23 9.69
CA PHE A 729 1.70 29.55 10.58
C PHE A 729 1.40 30.81 11.41
N GLN A 730 1.04 31.92 10.75
CA GLN A 730 0.73 33.20 11.40
C GLN A 730 -0.47 33.08 12.36
N ARG A 731 -1.44 32.22 12.06
CA ARG A 731 -2.59 31.96 12.93
C ARG A 731 -2.22 31.30 14.26
N VAL A 732 -1.08 30.61 14.34
CA VAL A 732 -0.54 30.05 15.58
C VAL A 732 0.50 30.96 16.22
N PHE A 733 1.31 31.64 15.41
CA PHE A 733 2.37 32.56 15.81
C PHE A 733 2.07 33.99 15.31
N PRO A 734 1.41 34.86 16.10
CA PRO A 734 1.03 36.20 15.66
C PRO A 734 2.24 37.01 15.16
N HIS A 735 3.33 36.98 15.93
CA HIS A 735 4.62 37.61 15.64
C HIS A 735 5.42 36.74 14.66
N THR A 736 5.00 36.76 13.38
CA THR A 736 5.68 36.08 12.27
C THR A 736 6.35 37.09 11.34
N THR A 737 7.57 36.78 10.89
CA THR A 737 8.25 37.47 9.79
C THR A 737 8.58 36.48 8.66
N LEU A 738 8.71 36.97 7.43
CA LEU A 738 9.10 36.17 6.27
C LEU A 738 10.43 36.65 5.70
N TRP A 739 11.35 35.69 5.53
CA TRP A 739 12.69 35.93 5.01
C TRP A 739 12.88 35.17 3.69
N TYR A 740 13.72 35.65 2.77
CA TYR A 740 13.97 35.08 1.45
C TYR A 740 15.45 35.27 1.06
N THR A 741 16.18 34.16 0.91
CA THR A 741 17.64 34.17 0.68
C THR A 741 18.05 34.08 -0.79
N GLY A 742 17.10 34.27 -1.70
CA GLY A 742 17.28 34.12 -3.14
C GLY A 742 16.87 32.74 -3.68
N ALA A 743 17.01 32.58 -4.99
CA ALA A 743 16.60 31.40 -5.76
C ALA A 743 15.14 30.94 -5.50
N THR A 744 14.94 30.01 -4.57
CA THR A 744 13.63 29.44 -4.23
C THR A 744 13.44 29.13 -2.73
N HIS A 745 14.28 29.68 -1.84
CA HIS A 745 14.24 29.39 -0.40
C HIS A 745 13.73 30.59 0.40
N SER A 746 12.58 30.43 1.07
CA SER A 746 12.07 31.37 2.06
C SER A 746 11.98 30.73 3.45
N PHE A 747 11.86 31.54 4.50
CA PHE A 747 11.78 31.09 5.89
C PHE A 747 10.70 31.84 6.64
N LEU A 748 9.82 31.09 7.29
CA LEU A 748 8.87 31.60 8.26
C LEU A 748 9.53 31.60 9.64
N VAL A 749 9.55 32.76 10.29
CA VAL A 749 10.24 33.00 11.57
C VAL A 749 9.24 33.53 12.58
N ALA A 750 8.99 32.75 13.63
CA ALA A 750 8.16 33.11 14.77
C ALA A 750 9.03 33.53 15.96
N THR A 751 8.73 34.68 16.54
CA THR A 751 9.36 35.23 17.76
C THR A 751 8.33 35.35 18.89
N PRO A 752 8.74 35.44 20.17
CA PRO A 752 7.80 35.61 21.28
C PRO A 752 7.12 37.00 21.30
N ARG A 753 7.68 37.98 20.59
CA ARG A 753 7.28 39.40 20.53
C ARG A 753 7.57 39.94 19.12
N PRO A 754 6.99 41.07 18.68
CA PRO A 754 7.28 41.66 17.36
C PRO A 754 8.78 41.95 17.21
N LEU A 755 9.36 41.59 16.06
CA LEU A 755 10.78 41.84 15.77
C LEU A 755 11.01 43.30 15.38
N THR A 756 11.72 44.06 16.20
CA THR A 756 11.96 45.49 15.95
C THR A 756 13.07 45.71 14.91
N ARG A 757 13.03 46.85 14.22
CA ARG A 757 14.07 47.27 13.27
C ARG A 757 15.46 47.32 13.92
N ASP A 758 15.54 47.75 15.18
CA ASP A 758 16.81 47.78 15.93
C ASP A 758 17.36 46.38 16.19
N GLN A 759 16.48 45.38 16.45
CA GLN A 759 16.90 43.98 16.56
C GLN A 759 17.42 43.44 15.22
N VAL A 760 16.75 43.74 14.10
CA VAL A 760 17.22 43.36 12.74
C VAL A 760 18.59 44.00 12.43
N LEU A 761 18.77 45.28 12.76
CA LEU A 761 20.04 45.98 12.56
C LEU A 761 21.16 45.46 13.49
N ALA A 762 20.82 45.02 14.70
CA ALA A 762 21.79 44.41 15.63
C ALA A 762 22.34 43.07 15.11
N LEU A 763 21.63 42.35 14.23
CA LEU A 763 22.13 41.13 13.60
C LEU A 763 23.43 41.38 12.82
N ASP A 764 23.63 42.55 12.22
CA ASP A 764 24.88 42.89 11.51
C ASP A 764 26.08 43.00 12.47
N VAL A 765 25.87 43.52 13.68
CA VAL A 765 26.90 43.55 14.72
C VAL A 765 27.23 42.14 15.21
N GLN A 766 26.20 41.31 15.45
CA GLN A 766 26.38 39.93 15.90
C GLN A 766 27.03 39.02 14.83
N LEU A 767 26.67 39.17 13.55
CA LEU A 767 27.26 38.44 12.42
C LEU A 767 28.75 38.74 12.29
N ARG A 768 29.16 40.01 12.41
CA ARG A 768 30.57 40.43 12.37
C ARG A 768 31.39 39.92 13.57
N GLN A 769 30.72 39.50 14.64
CA GLN A 769 31.32 39.01 15.89
C GLN A 769 31.24 37.48 16.04
N SER A 770 30.68 36.76 15.06
CA SER A 770 30.45 35.31 15.11
C SER A 770 30.88 34.61 13.82
N ALA A 771 30.99 33.28 13.85
CA ALA A 771 31.36 32.49 12.66
C ALA A 771 30.33 32.64 11.52
N ALA A 772 29.08 32.98 11.83
CA ALA A 772 28.00 33.20 10.88
C ALA A 772 28.29 34.29 9.84
N GLY A 773 29.16 35.27 10.14
CA GLY A 773 29.59 36.29 9.17
C GLY A 773 30.35 35.71 7.96
N ALA A 774 31.03 34.57 8.10
CA ALA A 774 31.68 33.88 6.97
C ALA A 774 30.66 33.15 6.07
N ASP A 775 29.58 32.67 6.66
CA ASP A 775 28.54 31.86 6.01
C ASP A 775 27.46 32.71 5.33
N LEU A 776 27.15 33.88 5.91
CA LEU A 776 26.05 34.76 5.51
C LEU A 776 26.51 36.10 4.93
N GLY A 777 27.76 36.50 5.15
CA GLY A 777 28.34 37.76 4.66
C GLY A 777 27.98 38.98 5.51
N ASP A 778 27.91 40.15 4.86
CA ASP A 778 27.46 41.42 5.48
C ASP A 778 26.05 41.26 6.04
N GLY A 779 25.80 41.68 7.29
CA GLY A 779 24.48 41.60 7.90
C GLY A 779 23.45 42.52 7.26
N ARG A 780 23.87 43.49 6.45
CA ARG A 780 22.99 44.21 5.53
C ARG A 780 22.35 43.30 4.48
N LEU A 781 23.00 42.19 4.09
CA LEU A 781 22.42 41.18 3.22
C LEU A 781 21.41 40.31 3.98
N LEU A 782 21.72 39.91 5.22
CA LEU A 782 20.74 39.18 6.05
C LEU A 782 19.50 40.06 6.35
N ALA A 783 19.69 41.33 6.70
CA ALA A 783 18.61 42.29 6.89
C ALA A 783 17.81 42.57 5.60
N ALA A 784 18.42 42.40 4.42
CA ALA A 784 17.73 42.47 3.13
C ALA A 784 17.04 41.15 2.71
N ASP A 785 17.40 40.02 3.33
CA ASP A 785 16.65 38.78 3.21
C ASP A 785 15.29 38.89 3.93
N LEU A 786 15.13 39.75 4.95
CA LEU A 786 13.83 40.03 5.58
C LEU A 786 12.93 40.81 4.62
N ILE A 787 11.94 40.13 4.02
CA ILE A 787 11.05 40.71 3.01
C ILE A 787 9.70 41.17 3.55
N MET A 788 9.23 40.67 4.70
CA MET A 788 7.94 41.05 5.30
C MET A 788 7.99 41.02 6.82
N HIS A 789 7.55 42.11 7.46
CA HIS A 789 7.33 42.16 8.91
C HIS A 789 5.93 41.62 9.26
N GLU A 790 5.56 41.68 10.54
CA GLU A 790 4.32 41.13 11.09
C GLU A 790 3.05 41.66 10.40
N GLU A 791 3.00 42.96 10.08
CA GLU A 791 1.86 43.58 9.42
C GLU A 791 1.71 43.12 7.95
N GLU A 792 2.80 43.03 7.19
CA GLU A 792 2.78 42.46 5.84
C GLU A 792 2.38 40.99 5.84
N VAL A 793 2.93 40.18 6.76
CA VAL A 793 2.60 38.74 6.86
C VAL A 793 1.12 38.58 7.21
N ALA A 794 0.58 39.37 8.15
CA ALA A 794 -0.84 39.37 8.47
C ALA A 794 -1.72 39.79 7.26
N ALA A 795 -1.32 40.83 6.52
CA ALA A 795 -2.05 41.33 5.35
C ALA A 795 -1.98 40.37 4.13
N PHE A 796 -0.93 39.57 4.02
CA PHE A 796 -0.83 38.47 3.03
C PHE A 796 -1.65 37.24 3.48
N ALA A 797 -1.57 36.89 4.76
CA ALA A 797 -2.29 35.79 5.38
C ALA A 797 -3.82 35.97 5.41
N ALA A 798 -4.32 37.21 5.40
CA ALA A 798 -5.73 37.54 5.58
C ALA A 798 -6.71 36.84 4.61
N ASN A 799 -6.27 36.48 3.41
CA ASN A 799 -7.06 35.78 2.40
C ASN A 799 -6.77 34.27 2.30
N GLY A 800 -5.83 33.76 3.10
CA GLY A 800 -5.49 32.34 3.15
C GLY A 800 -6.48 31.50 3.96
N ARG A 801 -6.34 30.18 3.86
CA ARG A 801 -7.13 29.19 4.58
C ARG A 801 -6.25 28.44 5.57
N ILE A 802 -6.81 28.14 6.75
CA ILE A 802 -6.14 27.33 7.76
C ILE A 802 -6.03 25.89 7.25
N VAL A 803 -4.81 25.45 6.95
CA VAL A 803 -4.44 24.08 6.63
C VAL A 803 -4.61 23.21 7.87
N ARG A 804 -5.39 22.14 7.73
CA ARG A 804 -5.73 21.17 8.78
C ARG A 804 -5.28 19.78 8.37
N ASP A 805 -4.92 18.92 9.31
CA ASP A 805 -4.60 17.51 9.04
C ASP A 805 -5.66 16.80 8.16
N ASP A 806 -6.94 17.12 8.42
CA ASP A 806 -8.13 16.64 7.69
C ASP A 806 -8.10 16.98 6.19
N ARG A 807 -7.42 18.07 5.78
CA ARG A 807 -7.49 18.68 4.43
C ARG A 807 -6.16 19.16 3.85
N ALA A 808 -5.03 18.84 4.46
CA ALA A 808 -3.71 19.24 3.97
C ALA A 808 -3.31 18.47 2.70
N PHE A 809 -3.49 19.12 1.55
CA PHE A 809 -3.08 18.65 0.23
C PHE A 809 -2.43 19.82 -0.50
N PHE A 810 -1.13 19.70 -0.78
CA PHE A 810 -0.38 20.68 -1.56
C PHE A 810 -0.19 20.15 -2.97
N ILE A 811 -0.45 20.97 -3.99
CA ILE A 811 -0.47 20.54 -5.39
C ILE A 811 0.77 21.08 -6.11
N PRO A 812 1.62 20.21 -6.69
CA PRO A 812 2.80 20.65 -7.44
C PRO A 812 2.44 21.59 -8.60
N ALA A 813 2.95 22.82 -8.54
CA ALA A 813 2.70 23.85 -9.53
C ALA A 813 3.96 24.70 -9.77
N MET A 814 4.20 25.09 -11.03
CA MET A 814 5.30 25.97 -11.44
C MET A 814 4.95 27.46 -11.23
N ASP A 815 4.33 27.78 -10.09
CA ASP A 815 3.75 29.10 -9.81
C ASP A 815 4.74 30.08 -9.14
N ARG A 816 6.05 29.78 -9.15
CA ARG A 816 7.14 30.59 -8.59
C ARG A 816 7.03 32.09 -8.91
N GLU A 817 6.78 32.43 -10.19
CA GLU A 817 6.65 33.84 -10.60
C GLU A 817 5.38 34.50 -10.02
N ARG A 818 4.29 33.74 -9.85
CA ARG A 818 3.08 34.24 -9.17
C ARG A 818 3.30 34.42 -7.68
N ILE A 819 4.02 33.51 -7.01
CA ILE A 819 4.41 33.66 -5.60
C ILE A 819 5.22 34.95 -5.43
N LEU A 820 6.28 35.14 -6.23
CA LEU A 820 7.10 36.35 -6.16
C LEU A 820 6.30 37.63 -6.47
N ALA A 821 5.44 37.63 -7.49
CA ALA A 821 4.56 38.76 -7.82
C ALA A 821 3.47 39.02 -6.76
N ALA A 822 3.04 37.99 -6.02
CA ALA A 822 2.07 38.13 -4.92
C ALA A 822 2.72 38.63 -3.62
N LEU A 823 4.03 38.42 -3.43
CA LEU A 823 4.81 38.94 -2.31
C LEU A 823 5.36 40.36 -2.58
N GLU A 824 5.65 40.70 -3.84
CA GLU A 824 6.27 41.99 -4.20
C GLU A 824 5.56 43.25 -3.64
N PRO A 825 4.22 43.38 -3.65
CA PRO A 825 3.54 44.55 -3.08
C PRO A 825 3.84 44.75 -1.59
N TYR A 826 3.98 43.65 -0.86
CA TYR A 826 4.26 43.62 0.58
C TYR A 826 5.75 43.88 0.85
N ALA A 827 6.66 43.26 0.10
CA ALA A 827 8.09 43.54 0.19
C ALA A 827 8.42 45.02 -0.14
N ARG A 828 7.68 45.63 -1.07
CA ARG A 828 7.76 47.07 -1.38
C ARG A 828 7.14 47.96 -0.29
N ALA A 829 6.30 47.45 0.60
CA ALA A 829 5.79 48.18 1.77
C ALA A 829 6.84 48.15 2.89
N ALA A 830 7.27 46.95 3.31
CA ALA A 830 8.33 46.75 4.29
C ALA A 830 9.59 47.58 3.97
N ALA A 831 10.05 47.55 2.71
CA ALA A 831 11.21 48.32 2.26
C ALA A 831 11.02 49.86 2.28
N ARG A 832 9.78 50.37 2.28
CA ARG A 832 9.50 51.82 2.38
C ARG A 832 9.54 52.30 3.82
N ASP A 833 8.98 51.55 4.75
CA ASP A 833 8.99 51.91 6.16
C ASP A 833 10.34 51.58 6.82
N ALA A 834 11.07 50.58 6.32
CA ALA A 834 12.50 50.41 6.58
C ALA A 834 13.41 51.48 5.92
N GLY A 835 12.84 52.36 5.08
CA GLY A 835 13.52 53.48 4.41
C GLY A 835 13.27 54.86 5.03
N ARG A 836 12.57 54.91 6.16
CA ARG A 836 12.32 56.13 6.97
C ARG A 836 13.12 56.14 8.27
#